data_AF-A0A961ANQ0-F1
#
_entry.id   AF-A0A961ANQ0-F1
#
_cell.length_a   1.000
_cell.length_b   1.000
_cell.length_c   1.000
_cell.angle_alpha   90.00
_cell.angle_beta   90.00
_cell.angle_gamma   90.00
#
_symmetry.space_group_name_H-M   'P 1'
#
loop_
_entity.id
_entity.type
_entity.pdbx_description
1 polymer ?
#
loop_
_entity_poly.entity_id
_entity_poly.type
_entity_poly.pdbx_seq_one_letter_code
_entity_poly.pdbx_strand_id
1 'polypeptide(L)'
;MNRIYQGRITAVQMAKPIVREELNGFLKATKKKTQGNWQNLEKEKWENLLWQHHELFQDAVNYYTLALGALGEGLPDSHPLQKLRARMQEAWDVFPKRTVTPAISLGNSLRKHLGLKATATFDDACRKIVPPDIVEKELAAQVADFLSVDLTKTSDLSEYGRSAAPRYINPDYKGNFRDEFARKTLEALELRLAVHDLVPRNLADFGALSLATASQRENRNDKTGEDARKALIGFVKKLAMAGMLSEPKAKELTNQLKQLKAEKIHQIPAYEAGGDSKEKSLGIPALLIGKQLGFDLAIKRCLTASIPKPAENWQNGLNQARETVKKGADPLLTARGNQGYVFLAFTALPTWKEGGETKPTWIEFDIAAFKEALVTINQFNEKTKEREERKTAVSAELEFMLGGNTNWSPKTQSEEDEREVPVLAGDPRYEKLLDILEQMDDERAVQDKTKIVGPTQAALRGFGKLRSTWIDLHREKLGQPGETLLQQAVTNLQREHKLDMGHTDLFLRLCTQENWTVWLEDEDQNVEIEGSTKRARNVVCAAAVAQELADELERLQEAIRYTPAEPQFSRRLYMFSDIKNKESVSHIGYGNVDVYVAAHNEQGKLAPCRLRLNYAAPRMVRDQLADGAASKWLQPMMAALGLQPEEQPQFARDSKGRTKPPAVELMPDWVGRKRFLHFLLNFPVDIDTEKLTQRIGKSSRWAKQMNAAWEKNKIKQRFHVMWDNMEVKDTQKPNQWWWDNPEIQRDGFTCLAIDLGQRRAADFALLHTAASELKDWFVRIGEAGGKSWYTRIWKHENPARPNEKVSGIGSLRLPGEDAKVFYKGKAGRELSGKKGRLADADDYEEAIELAEKLLHSDEKAKAWLGDSCSENSFPEQNDKLVRLFLGALSRYRTWHRWSWQLQPKHSDCWERIFKKEIAKIPYFREWGKLAEAEVIATNAAALQAKVAKEANELRQRLEQAVERLANRVVPLRDNTWRWIAFGTDPRGKPLHQLAADGEKQEERPWLRGQRGLSLNRIEQLEIFRRGILSLNRLMRHQSGVKP
;
A
#
# COMPACT_ATOMS: atom_id res chain seq x y z
N MET A 1 -3.14 5.84 11.93
CA MET A 1 -3.06 4.54 11.20
C MET A 1 -4.11 4.58 10.12
N ASN A 2 -3.73 4.73 8.85
CA ASN A 2 -4.71 4.79 7.76
C ASN A 2 -4.97 3.35 7.30
N ARG A 3 -6.18 2.83 7.54
CA ARG A 3 -6.60 1.52 7.05
C ARG A 3 -7.56 1.71 5.89
N ILE A 4 -7.35 0.93 4.83
CA ILE A 4 -8.24 0.91 3.67
C ILE A 4 -9.17 -0.30 3.83
N TYR A 5 -10.46 -0.03 4.01
CA TYR A 5 -11.50 -1.06 3.96
C TYR A 5 -12.00 -1.21 2.53
N GLN A 6 -12.52 -2.39 2.18
CA GLN A 6 -13.05 -2.65 0.83
C GLN A 6 -14.50 -3.11 0.91
N GLY A 7 -15.35 -2.49 0.09
CA GLY A 7 -16.72 -2.91 -0.17
C GLY A 7 -16.90 -3.32 -1.62
N ARG A 8 -17.81 -4.26 -1.89
CA ARG A 8 -18.16 -4.66 -3.26
C ARG A 8 -19.45 -3.96 -3.69
N ILE A 9 -19.48 -3.37 -4.88
CA ILE A 9 -20.71 -2.84 -5.48
C ILE A 9 -21.64 -4.01 -5.84
N THR A 10 -22.90 -3.91 -5.44
CA THR A 10 -23.92 -4.96 -5.58
C THR A 10 -25.10 -4.53 -6.48
N ALA A 11 -25.38 -3.24 -6.55
CA ALA A 11 -26.36 -2.65 -7.46
C ALA A 11 -26.08 -1.15 -7.65
N VAL A 12 -26.53 -0.60 -8.77
CA VAL A 12 -26.43 0.84 -9.08
C VAL A 12 -27.79 1.35 -9.48
N GLN A 13 -28.13 2.54 -9.00
CA GLN A 13 -29.37 3.22 -9.34
C GLN A 13 -29.06 4.58 -9.96
N MET A 14 -29.85 4.98 -10.95
CA MET A 14 -29.77 6.28 -11.59
C MET A 14 -30.99 7.12 -11.18
N ALA A 15 -30.79 8.41 -10.95
CA ALA A 15 -31.89 9.32 -10.65
C ALA A 15 -32.74 9.53 -11.91
N LYS A 16 -34.07 9.39 -11.83
CA LYS A 16 -34.93 9.73 -12.96
C LYS A 16 -34.87 11.24 -13.24
N PRO A 17 -34.88 11.66 -14.52
CA PRO A 17 -35.02 13.08 -14.87
C PRO A 17 -36.33 13.60 -14.26
N ILE A 18 -36.27 14.80 -13.67
CA ILE A 18 -37.47 15.48 -13.18
C ILE A 18 -38.22 15.97 -14.43
N VAL A 19 -39.33 15.30 -14.78
CA VAL A 19 -40.27 15.83 -15.76
C VAL A 19 -40.87 17.10 -15.14
N ARG A 20 -40.53 18.27 -15.68
CA ARG A 20 -41.21 19.52 -15.33
C ARG A 20 -42.49 19.56 -16.16
N GLU A 21 -43.61 19.17 -15.57
CA GLU A 21 -44.91 19.56 -16.12
C GLU A 21 -45.12 21.05 -15.85
N GLU A 22 -45.28 21.82 -16.91
CA GLU A 22 -45.73 23.21 -16.82
C GLU A 22 -47.18 23.23 -16.34
N LEU A 23 -47.38 23.63 -15.09
CA LEU A 23 -48.69 24.00 -14.57
C LEU A 23 -48.67 25.46 -14.17
N ASN A 24 -49.34 26.29 -14.98
CA ASN A 24 -49.79 27.65 -14.70
C ASN A 24 -48.74 28.62 -14.11
N GLY A 25 -47.65 28.88 -14.84
CA GLY A 25 -46.94 30.16 -14.80
C GLY A 25 -46.20 30.55 -13.50
N PHE A 26 -46.09 29.67 -12.50
CA PHE A 26 -45.35 29.96 -11.26
C PHE A 26 -44.27 28.92 -10.95
N LEU A 27 -43.01 29.29 -11.21
CA LEU A 27 -41.82 28.55 -10.79
C LEU A 27 -41.57 28.71 -9.28
N LYS A 28 -42.25 27.90 -8.45
CA LYS A 28 -41.84 27.68 -7.04
C LYS A 28 -41.14 26.33 -6.91
N ALA A 29 -39.81 26.35 -6.92
CA ALA A 29 -39.01 25.22 -6.46
C ALA A 29 -39.12 25.10 -4.94
N THR A 30 -40.13 24.38 -4.45
CA THR A 30 -40.19 23.99 -3.03
C THR A 30 -39.07 23.02 -2.72
N LYS A 31 -38.13 23.44 -1.86
CA LYS A 31 -37.15 22.57 -1.15
C LYS A 31 -37.88 21.60 -0.21
N LYS A 32 -38.65 20.65 -0.74
CA LYS A 32 -38.90 19.39 -0.03
C LYS A 32 -37.79 18.44 -0.46
N LYS A 33 -37.16 17.76 0.50
CA LYS A 33 -36.23 16.65 0.27
C LYS A 33 -36.92 15.62 -0.64
N THR A 34 -36.77 15.75 -1.95
CA THR A 34 -37.22 14.75 -2.91
C THR A 34 -36.41 13.49 -2.65
N GLN A 35 -37.03 12.51 -1.99
CA GLN A 35 -36.75 11.10 -2.26
C GLN A 35 -36.91 10.94 -3.78
N GLY A 36 -35.82 11.11 -4.54
CA GLY A 36 -35.85 10.97 -5.98
C GLY A 36 -36.33 9.57 -6.34
N ASN A 37 -37.17 9.45 -7.37
CA ASN A 37 -37.47 8.16 -7.97
C ASN A 37 -36.16 7.61 -8.57
N TRP A 38 -35.58 6.61 -7.89
CA TRP A 38 -34.37 5.91 -8.34
C TRP A 38 -34.76 4.72 -9.20
N GLN A 39 -34.09 4.54 -10.33
CA GLN A 39 -34.25 3.37 -11.19
C GLN A 39 -33.03 2.46 -11.04
N ASN A 40 -33.25 1.18 -10.71
CA ASN A 40 -32.20 0.18 -10.73
C ASN A 40 -31.72 -0.03 -12.18
N LEU A 41 -30.40 0.00 -12.37
CA LEU A 41 -29.79 -0.36 -13.64
C LEU A 41 -29.54 -1.86 -13.70
N GLU A 42 -29.68 -2.43 -14.89
CA GLU A 42 -29.24 -3.79 -15.19
C GLU A 42 -27.73 -3.90 -14.99
N LYS A 43 -27.27 -5.12 -14.66
CA LYS A 43 -25.88 -5.37 -14.26
C LYS A 43 -24.87 -4.90 -15.29
N GLU A 44 -25.03 -5.34 -16.53
CA GLU A 44 -24.14 -5.01 -17.63
C GLU A 44 -24.09 -3.50 -17.90
N LYS A 45 -25.24 -2.82 -17.83
CA LYS A 45 -25.35 -1.37 -18.05
C LYS A 45 -24.55 -0.58 -17.02
N TRP A 46 -24.68 -0.90 -15.73
CA TRP A 46 -23.94 -0.16 -14.71
C TRP A 46 -22.47 -0.55 -14.63
N GLU A 47 -22.11 -1.81 -14.91
CA GLU A 47 -20.71 -2.23 -15.00
C GLU A 47 -20.00 -1.47 -16.13
N ASN A 48 -20.63 -1.37 -17.30
CA ASN A 48 -20.11 -0.58 -18.42
C ASN A 48 -20.00 0.91 -18.07
N LEU A 49 -21.00 1.49 -17.40
CA LEU A 49 -20.98 2.90 -17.01
C LEU A 49 -19.83 3.23 -16.05
N LEU A 50 -19.63 2.40 -15.02
CA LEU A 50 -18.52 2.59 -14.07
C LEU A 50 -17.17 2.33 -14.73
N TRP A 51 -17.08 1.37 -15.66
CA TRP A 51 -15.88 1.14 -16.44
C TRP A 51 -15.52 2.36 -17.29
N GLN A 52 -16.46 2.87 -18.08
CA GLN A 52 -16.26 4.04 -18.93
C GLN A 52 -15.82 5.27 -18.13
N HIS A 53 -16.43 5.51 -16.97
CA HIS A 53 -15.99 6.59 -16.08
C HIS A 53 -14.55 6.39 -15.59
N HIS A 54 -14.18 5.16 -15.23
CA HIS A 54 -12.82 4.83 -14.82
C HIS A 54 -11.80 5.00 -15.95
N GLU A 55 -12.13 4.55 -17.16
CA GLU A 55 -11.31 4.75 -18.36
C GLU A 55 -11.11 6.23 -18.66
N LEU A 56 -12.19 7.00 -18.63
CA LEU A 56 -12.16 8.44 -18.86
C LEU A 56 -11.30 9.16 -17.81
N PHE A 57 -11.30 8.70 -16.56
CA PHE A 57 -10.41 9.23 -15.54
C PHE A 57 -8.94 8.92 -15.86
N GLN A 58 -8.61 7.72 -16.36
CA GLN A 58 -7.25 7.42 -16.82
C GLN A 58 -6.83 8.34 -17.96
N ASP A 59 -7.71 8.54 -18.94
CA ASP A 59 -7.47 9.43 -20.08
C ASP A 59 -7.23 10.87 -19.61
N ALA A 60 -8.00 11.36 -18.63
CA ALA A 60 -7.81 12.69 -18.04
C ALA A 60 -6.45 12.83 -17.32
N VAL A 61 -6.02 11.80 -16.57
CA VAL A 61 -4.70 11.79 -15.92
C VAL A 61 -3.58 11.82 -16.97
N ASN A 62 -3.70 11.02 -18.03
CA ASN A 62 -2.76 11.02 -19.14
C ASN A 62 -2.72 12.38 -19.85
N TYR A 63 -3.88 13.01 -20.04
CA TYR A 63 -3.98 14.34 -20.66
C TYR A 63 -3.22 15.38 -19.85
N TYR A 64 -3.40 15.41 -18.53
CA TYR A 64 -2.66 16.36 -17.68
C TYR A 64 -1.19 16.03 -17.56
N THR A 65 -0.82 14.75 -17.56
CA THR A 65 0.59 14.37 -17.59
C THR A 65 1.24 14.83 -18.89
N LEU A 66 0.55 14.70 -20.04
CA LEU A 66 1.00 15.20 -21.34
C LEU A 66 1.08 16.72 -21.36
N ALA A 67 0.07 17.43 -20.84
CA ALA A 67 0.06 18.88 -20.77
C ALA A 67 1.26 19.43 -19.97
N LEU A 68 1.57 18.81 -18.83
CA LEU A 68 2.71 19.19 -18.00
C LEU A 68 4.04 18.78 -18.64
N GLY A 69 4.11 17.62 -19.31
CA GLY A 69 5.28 17.20 -20.09
C GLY A 69 5.52 18.05 -21.36
N ALA A 70 4.47 18.63 -21.92
CA ALA A 70 4.54 19.55 -23.06
C ALA A 70 5.28 20.84 -22.69
N LEU A 71 5.08 21.33 -21.46
CA LEU A 71 5.79 22.50 -20.94
C LEU A 71 7.29 22.27 -20.76
N GLY A 72 7.74 21.01 -20.68
CA GLY A 72 9.16 20.69 -20.49
C GLY A 72 10.04 20.93 -21.71
N GLU A 73 9.45 21.28 -22.87
CA GLU A 73 10.22 21.49 -24.10
C GLU A 73 11.21 22.66 -23.96
N GLY A 74 12.51 22.40 -24.15
CA GLY A 74 13.57 23.42 -24.04
C GLY A 74 14.29 23.43 -22.69
N LEU A 75 13.88 22.58 -21.74
CA LEU A 75 14.67 22.34 -20.52
C LEU A 75 15.95 21.53 -20.83
N PRO A 76 17.00 21.64 -19.99
CA PRO A 76 18.21 20.82 -20.14
C PRO A 76 17.91 19.31 -20.07
N ASP A 77 18.68 18.49 -20.77
CA ASP A 77 18.50 17.02 -20.77
C ASP A 77 18.69 16.37 -19.39
N SER A 78 19.42 17.04 -18.49
CA SER A 78 19.57 16.64 -17.09
C SER A 78 18.30 16.88 -16.27
N HIS A 79 17.39 17.73 -16.73
CA HIS A 79 16.19 18.12 -16.00
C HIS A 79 15.17 16.97 -15.94
N PRO A 80 14.59 16.64 -14.76
CA PRO A 80 13.67 15.52 -14.60
C PRO A 80 12.45 15.54 -15.55
N LEU A 81 11.84 16.71 -15.78
CA LEU A 81 10.72 16.85 -16.73
C LEU A 81 11.11 16.59 -18.19
N GLN A 82 12.33 16.95 -18.59
CA GLN A 82 12.83 16.67 -19.95
C GLN A 82 13.08 15.17 -20.13
N LYS A 83 13.67 14.52 -19.11
CA LYS A 83 13.79 13.06 -19.05
C LYS A 83 12.41 12.38 -19.10
N LEU A 84 11.43 12.88 -18.34
CA LEU A 84 10.06 12.37 -18.37
C LEU A 84 9.45 12.49 -19.78
N ARG A 85 9.58 13.65 -20.43
CA ARG A 85 9.10 13.89 -21.79
C ARG A 85 9.61 12.83 -22.77
N ALA A 86 10.91 12.55 -22.76
CA ALA A 86 11.51 11.51 -23.62
C ALA A 86 10.89 10.12 -23.35
N ARG A 87 10.63 9.78 -22.08
CA ARG A 87 9.98 8.50 -21.73
C ARG A 87 8.51 8.44 -22.11
N MET A 88 7.82 9.58 -22.13
CA MET A 88 6.45 9.67 -22.62
C MET A 88 6.38 9.48 -24.14
N GLN A 89 7.38 9.98 -24.87
CA GLN A 89 7.51 9.78 -26.31
C GLN A 89 7.70 8.28 -26.64
N GLU A 90 8.56 7.58 -25.90
CA GLU A 90 8.71 6.12 -26.03
C GLU A 90 7.39 5.36 -25.75
N ALA A 91 6.60 5.84 -24.79
CA ALA A 91 5.33 5.23 -24.39
C ALA A 91 4.12 5.66 -25.26
N TRP A 92 4.34 6.48 -26.30
CA TRP A 92 3.27 7.05 -27.13
C TRP A 92 2.50 5.97 -27.88
N ASP A 93 3.21 5.12 -28.62
CA ASP A 93 2.58 4.06 -29.43
C ASP A 93 2.71 2.67 -28.80
N VAL A 94 3.56 2.50 -27.79
CA VAL A 94 3.81 1.21 -27.14
C VAL A 94 3.58 1.33 -25.64
N PHE A 95 2.80 0.41 -25.07
CA PHE A 95 2.70 0.32 -23.61
C PHE A 95 4.00 -0.31 -23.04
N PRO A 96 4.69 0.34 -22.10
CA PRO A 96 6.08 0.01 -21.73
C PRO A 96 6.23 -1.27 -20.89
N LYS A 97 5.13 -1.93 -20.51
CA LYS A 97 5.13 -3.20 -19.76
C LYS A 97 4.60 -4.32 -20.63
N ARG A 98 5.22 -5.50 -20.55
CA ARG A 98 4.65 -6.72 -21.11
C ARG A 98 3.41 -7.11 -20.31
N THR A 99 2.27 -7.15 -20.96
CA THR A 99 0.97 -7.46 -20.35
C THR A 99 0.39 -8.71 -20.98
N VAL A 100 -0.48 -9.40 -20.22
CA VAL A 100 -1.12 -10.65 -20.66
C VAL A 100 -2.15 -10.40 -21.78
N THR A 101 -2.73 -9.20 -21.82
CA THR A 101 -3.59 -8.71 -22.89
C THR A 101 -3.05 -7.37 -23.41
N PRO A 102 -3.35 -6.99 -24.66
CA PRO A 102 -2.93 -5.69 -25.19
C PRO A 102 -3.38 -4.55 -24.26
N ALA A 103 -2.43 -3.72 -23.83
CA ALA A 103 -2.69 -2.55 -22.99
C ALA A 103 -2.77 -1.29 -23.84
N ILE A 104 -3.51 -0.29 -23.37
CA ILE A 104 -3.71 0.97 -24.08
C ILE A 104 -2.44 1.85 -23.94
N SER A 105 -1.84 2.25 -25.05
CA SER A 105 -0.71 3.18 -25.07
C SER A 105 -1.16 4.62 -24.75
N LEU A 106 -0.21 5.52 -24.45
CA LEU A 106 -0.51 6.92 -24.18
C LEU A 106 -1.21 7.61 -25.36
N GLY A 107 -0.76 7.36 -26.59
CA GLY A 107 -1.34 7.93 -27.81
C GLY A 107 -2.76 7.43 -28.08
N ASN A 108 -3.01 6.13 -27.88
CA ASN A 108 -4.35 5.57 -28.07
C ASN A 108 -5.37 6.07 -27.02
N SER A 109 -4.91 6.38 -25.82
CA SER A 109 -5.72 7.03 -24.77
C SER A 109 -6.14 8.45 -25.18
N LEU A 110 -5.24 9.24 -25.79
CA LEU A 110 -5.42 10.68 -25.96
C LEU A 110 -5.89 11.15 -27.33
N ARG A 111 -5.55 10.45 -28.43
CA ARG A 111 -5.86 10.91 -29.80
C ARG A 111 -7.34 11.24 -30.01
N LYS A 112 -8.24 10.40 -29.47
CA LYS A 112 -9.71 10.57 -29.58
C LYS A 112 -10.20 11.86 -28.92
N HIS A 113 -9.60 12.26 -27.79
CA HIS A 113 -10.00 13.45 -27.04
C HIS A 113 -9.42 14.74 -27.62
N LEU A 114 -8.23 14.64 -28.22
CA LEU A 114 -7.55 15.77 -28.87
C LEU A 114 -7.98 16.01 -30.32
N GLY A 115 -8.82 15.13 -30.88
CA GLY A 115 -9.21 15.17 -32.30
C GLY A 115 -8.03 14.91 -33.26
N LEU A 116 -7.06 14.11 -32.83
CA LEU A 116 -5.86 13.78 -33.60
C LEU A 116 -6.07 12.54 -34.48
N LYS A 117 -5.39 12.51 -35.63
CA LYS A 117 -5.35 11.32 -36.50
C LYS A 117 -4.61 10.17 -35.81
N ALA A 118 -4.88 8.93 -36.23
CA ALA A 118 -4.21 7.73 -35.72
C ALA A 118 -2.68 7.78 -35.90
N THR A 119 -2.20 8.46 -36.95
CA THR A 119 -0.77 8.63 -37.26
C THR A 119 -0.12 9.82 -36.55
N ALA A 120 -0.84 10.57 -35.71
CA ALA A 120 -0.29 11.72 -35.02
C ALA A 120 0.81 11.31 -34.04
N THR A 121 1.90 12.06 -34.04
CA THR A 121 3.07 11.84 -33.19
C THR A 121 2.88 12.43 -31.79
N PHE A 122 3.79 12.08 -30.88
CA PHE A 122 3.84 12.67 -29.54
C PHE A 122 3.97 14.20 -29.58
N ASP A 123 4.80 14.73 -30.50
CA ASP A 123 5.00 16.17 -30.64
C ASP A 123 3.78 16.89 -31.22
N ASP A 124 3.05 16.25 -32.15
CA ASP A 124 1.78 16.78 -32.65
C ASP A 124 0.77 16.96 -31.50
N ALA A 125 0.73 15.99 -30.59
CA ALA A 125 -0.13 16.06 -29.41
C ALA A 125 0.32 17.14 -28.42
N CYS A 126 1.63 17.29 -28.18
CA CYS A 126 2.16 18.36 -27.34
C CYS A 126 1.80 19.75 -27.89
N ARG A 127 2.04 19.99 -29.18
CA ARG A 127 1.70 21.27 -29.85
C ARG A 127 0.19 21.53 -29.87
N LYS A 128 -0.63 20.49 -29.88
CA LYS A 128 -2.10 20.64 -29.81
C LYS A 128 -2.57 21.10 -28.43
N ILE A 129 -1.92 20.66 -27.35
CA ILE A 129 -2.30 21.00 -25.96
C ILE A 129 -1.69 22.34 -25.52
N VAL A 130 -0.42 22.56 -25.83
CA VAL A 130 0.31 23.80 -25.55
C VAL A 130 0.78 24.38 -26.89
N PRO A 131 -0.06 25.19 -27.55
CA PRO A 131 0.27 25.76 -28.85
C PRO A 131 1.43 26.76 -28.74
N PRO A 132 2.49 26.65 -29.56
CA PRO A 132 3.65 27.55 -29.51
C PRO A 132 3.32 29.02 -29.79
N ASP A 133 2.23 29.29 -30.52
CA ASP A 133 1.69 30.62 -30.79
C ASP A 133 1.03 31.26 -29.57
N ILE A 134 0.70 30.46 -28.56
CA ILE A 134 0.05 30.88 -27.32
C ILE A 134 1.05 30.94 -26.17
N VAL A 135 1.87 29.89 -26.02
CA VAL A 135 2.93 29.82 -25.01
C VAL A 135 4.24 29.52 -25.72
N GLU A 136 5.10 30.53 -25.81
CA GLU A 136 6.43 30.38 -26.40
C GLU A 136 7.26 29.34 -25.64
N LYS A 137 8.16 28.67 -26.35
CA LYS A 137 8.98 27.57 -25.81
C LYS A 137 9.77 27.96 -24.57
N GLU A 138 10.41 29.13 -24.57
CA GLU A 138 11.19 29.61 -23.43
C GLU A 138 10.30 29.85 -22.21
N LEU A 139 9.12 30.42 -22.43
CA LEU A 139 8.13 30.66 -21.37
C LEU A 139 7.57 29.33 -20.83
N ALA A 140 7.30 28.36 -21.70
CA ALA A 140 6.87 27.02 -21.30
C ALA A 140 7.91 26.34 -20.38
N ALA A 141 9.19 26.40 -20.76
CA ALA A 141 10.30 25.87 -19.96
C ALA A 141 10.39 26.57 -18.59
N GLN A 142 10.20 27.89 -18.51
CA GLN A 142 10.16 28.62 -17.24
C GLN A 142 8.99 28.18 -16.35
N VAL A 143 7.81 27.93 -16.93
CA VAL A 143 6.64 27.41 -16.18
C VAL A 143 6.92 25.99 -15.65
N ALA A 144 7.58 25.14 -16.45
CA ALA A 144 7.94 23.78 -16.05
C ALA A 144 9.02 23.73 -14.95
N ASP A 145 10.03 24.59 -15.04
CA ASP A 145 11.04 24.76 -13.96
C ASP A 145 10.37 25.27 -12.67
N PHE A 146 9.47 26.25 -12.81
CA PHE A 146 8.68 26.76 -11.68
C PHE A 146 7.87 25.67 -10.97
N LEU A 147 7.16 24.82 -11.74
CA LEU A 147 6.43 23.67 -11.20
C LEU A 147 7.37 22.71 -10.45
N SER A 148 8.55 22.44 -11.02
CA SER A 148 9.51 21.52 -10.42
C SER A 148 10.02 22.03 -9.07
N VAL A 149 10.29 23.34 -8.95
CA VAL A 149 10.65 23.97 -7.67
C VAL A 149 9.50 23.86 -6.65
N ASP A 150 8.26 24.10 -7.05
CA ASP A 150 7.11 24.01 -6.13
C ASP A 150 6.90 22.58 -5.62
N LEU A 151 7.06 21.57 -6.48
CA LEU A 151 6.94 20.16 -6.09
C LEU A 151 7.99 19.78 -5.04
N THR A 152 9.23 20.26 -5.15
CA THR A 152 10.27 19.96 -4.14
C THR A 152 10.00 20.54 -2.75
N LYS A 153 9.14 21.56 -2.64
CA LYS A 153 8.82 22.25 -1.38
C LYS A 153 7.52 21.75 -0.74
N THR A 154 6.76 20.93 -1.45
CA THR A 154 5.42 20.53 -1.05
C THR A 154 5.45 19.19 -0.34
N SER A 155 4.94 19.15 0.89
CA SER A 155 4.73 17.88 1.62
C SER A 155 3.34 17.26 1.39
N ASP A 156 2.35 18.06 0.96
CA ASP A 156 0.99 17.61 0.65
C ASP A 156 0.61 17.95 -0.80
N LEU A 157 0.82 16.98 -1.70
CA LEU A 157 0.47 17.10 -3.12
C LEU A 157 -1.04 17.22 -3.36
N SER A 158 -1.88 16.73 -2.44
CA SER A 158 -3.34 16.79 -2.59
C SER A 158 -3.84 18.21 -2.37
N GLU A 159 -3.35 18.90 -1.35
CA GLU A 159 -3.68 20.32 -1.12
C GLU A 159 -3.06 21.20 -2.21
N TYR A 160 -1.79 20.97 -2.55
CA TYR A 160 -1.11 21.72 -3.60
C TYR A 160 -1.83 21.57 -4.96
N GLY A 161 -2.12 20.35 -5.40
CA GLY A 161 -2.79 20.12 -6.69
C GLY A 161 -4.15 20.79 -6.80
N ARG A 162 -4.91 20.88 -5.69
CA ARG A 162 -6.18 21.63 -5.65
C ARG A 162 -5.96 23.14 -5.81
N SER A 163 -4.89 23.69 -5.24
CA SER A 163 -4.54 25.11 -5.39
C SER A 163 -3.88 25.44 -6.74
N ALA A 164 -3.17 24.47 -7.32
CA ALA A 164 -2.39 24.61 -8.54
C ALA A 164 -3.24 24.45 -9.79
N ALA A 165 -4.07 23.39 -9.90
CA ALA A 165 -4.82 23.08 -11.11
C ALA A 165 -5.61 24.29 -11.67
N PRO A 166 -6.38 25.06 -10.88
CA PRO A 166 -7.09 26.24 -11.40
C PRO A 166 -6.18 27.30 -12.03
N ARG A 167 -4.92 27.42 -11.59
CA ARG A 167 -3.93 28.34 -12.18
C ARG A 167 -3.50 27.92 -13.57
N TYR A 168 -3.54 26.64 -13.88
CA TYR A 168 -3.18 26.14 -15.21
C TYR A 168 -4.38 26.13 -16.16
N ILE A 169 -5.58 25.78 -15.68
CA ILE A 169 -6.67 25.36 -16.57
C ILE A 169 -7.95 26.19 -16.49
N ASN A 170 -8.12 27.04 -15.47
CA ASN A 170 -9.37 27.77 -15.27
C ASN A 170 -9.27 29.22 -15.78
N PRO A 171 -10.03 29.60 -16.85
CA PRO A 171 -10.08 30.97 -17.36
C PRO A 171 -10.53 31.99 -16.30
N ASP A 172 -11.43 31.60 -15.40
CA ASP A 172 -12.02 32.49 -14.39
C ASP A 172 -11.16 32.60 -13.11
N TYR A 173 -9.96 31.99 -13.06
CA TYR A 173 -9.11 32.06 -11.87
C TYR A 173 -8.57 33.48 -11.64
N LYS A 174 -8.97 34.07 -10.50
CA LYS A 174 -8.55 35.40 -10.02
C LYS A 174 -7.67 35.34 -8.75
N GLY A 175 -7.13 34.17 -8.42
CA GLY A 175 -6.27 34.00 -7.25
C GLY A 175 -4.89 34.65 -7.44
N ASN A 176 -4.04 34.57 -6.41
CA ASN A 176 -2.74 35.24 -6.42
C ASN A 176 -1.68 34.43 -7.18
N PHE A 177 -0.72 35.14 -7.78
CA PHE A 177 0.52 34.63 -8.37
C PHE A 177 1.73 35.01 -7.49
N ARG A 178 2.89 34.38 -7.71
CA ARG A 178 4.08 34.55 -6.86
C ARG A 178 4.66 35.96 -6.94
N ASP A 179 4.58 36.61 -8.09
CA ASP A 179 4.98 38.01 -8.25
C ASP A 179 4.10 38.94 -7.40
N GLU A 180 2.79 38.68 -7.35
CA GLU A 180 1.86 39.40 -6.49
C GLU A 180 2.19 39.15 -5.00
N PHE A 181 2.59 37.93 -4.64
CA PHE A 181 3.07 37.61 -3.29
C PHE A 181 4.38 38.34 -2.97
N ALA A 182 5.37 38.30 -3.85
CA ALA A 182 6.66 38.96 -3.66
C ALA A 182 6.52 40.48 -3.56
N ARG A 183 5.68 41.08 -4.41
CA ARG A 183 5.34 42.52 -4.36
C ARG A 183 4.64 42.87 -3.05
N LYS A 184 3.69 42.05 -2.59
CA LYS A 184 3.03 42.25 -1.28
C LYS A 184 4.00 42.10 -0.12
N THR A 185 4.91 41.12 -0.15
CA THR A 185 5.94 40.96 0.89
C THR A 185 6.89 42.17 0.92
N LEU A 186 7.29 42.68 -0.25
CA LEU A 186 8.09 43.89 -0.36
C LEU A 186 7.34 45.11 0.18
N GLU A 187 6.09 45.31 -0.27
CA GLU A 187 5.25 46.43 0.14
C GLU A 187 4.95 46.40 1.65
N ALA A 188 4.76 45.21 2.23
CA ALA A 188 4.59 45.00 3.66
C ALA A 188 5.84 45.38 4.47
N LEU A 189 7.00 44.95 3.99
CA LEU A 189 8.27 45.28 4.63
C LEU A 189 8.56 46.78 4.54
N GLU A 190 8.34 47.39 3.37
CA GLU A 190 8.51 48.83 3.18
C GLU A 190 7.51 49.65 4.01
N LEU A 191 6.28 49.18 4.20
CA LEU A 191 5.31 49.83 5.09
C LEU A 191 5.81 49.79 6.54
N ARG A 192 6.29 48.64 7.02
CA ARG A 192 6.84 48.52 8.38
C ARG A 192 8.01 49.46 8.59
N LEU A 193 8.89 49.59 7.59
CA LEU A 193 10.01 50.51 7.64
C LEU A 193 9.55 51.98 7.64
N ALA A 194 8.56 52.33 6.81
CA ALA A 194 8.01 53.68 6.73
C ALA A 194 7.24 54.10 8.00
N VAL A 195 6.51 53.17 8.64
CA VAL A 195 5.79 53.44 9.90
C VAL A 195 6.73 53.79 11.04
N HIS A 196 7.94 53.23 11.04
CA HIS A 196 8.98 53.49 12.04
C HIS A 196 10.02 54.51 11.56
N ASP A 197 9.72 55.29 10.51
CA ASP A 197 10.57 56.35 9.95
C ASP A 197 11.99 55.88 9.55
N LEU A 198 12.16 54.59 9.22
CA LEU A 198 13.43 53.99 8.80
C LEU A 198 13.70 54.15 7.29
N VAL A 199 12.66 54.44 6.50
CA VAL A 199 12.73 54.66 5.04
C VAL A 199 11.84 55.86 4.67
N PRO A 200 12.28 56.76 3.77
CA PRO A 200 11.54 57.97 3.41
C PRO A 200 10.44 57.69 2.37
N ARG A 201 9.40 56.93 2.75
CA ARG A 201 8.24 56.64 1.88
C ARG A 201 6.94 57.11 2.55
N ASN A 202 6.06 57.77 1.80
CA ASN A 202 4.83 58.34 2.36
C ASN A 202 3.82 57.23 2.70
N LEU A 203 3.24 57.28 3.90
CA LEU A 203 2.24 56.30 4.36
C LEU A 203 0.97 56.29 3.48
N ALA A 204 0.66 57.40 2.80
CA ALA A 204 -0.46 57.49 1.87
C ALA A 204 -0.27 56.60 0.62
N ASP A 205 0.97 56.24 0.28
CA ASP A 205 1.28 55.47 -0.92
C ASP A 205 1.02 53.96 -0.74
N PHE A 206 0.83 53.49 0.49
CA PHE A 206 0.73 52.06 0.80
C PHE A 206 -0.71 51.54 0.77
N GLY A 207 -1.01 50.52 -0.03
CA GLY A 207 -2.34 49.93 -0.09
C GLY A 207 -2.75 49.22 1.21
N ALA A 208 -4.03 48.93 1.40
CA ALA A 208 -4.43 48.01 2.48
C ALA A 208 -3.89 46.57 2.27
N LEU A 209 -3.42 46.26 1.06
CA LEU A 209 -2.71 45.01 0.72
C LEU A 209 -1.34 44.91 1.38
N SER A 210 -0.73 46.01 1.82
CA SER A 210 0.58 46.00 2.45
C SER A 210 0.60 45.22 3.78
N LEU A 211 -0.55 44.91 4.41
CA LEU A 211 -0.60 44.15 5.67
C LEU A 211 -1.48 42.87 5.59
N ALA A 212 -2.06 42.57 4.43
CA ALA A 212 -3.02 41.47 4.27
C ALA A 212 -2.33 40.14 3.91
N THR A 213 -2.89 39.00 4.37
CA THR A 213 -2.42 37.65 3.99
C THR A 213 -3.05 37.13 2.70
N ALA A 214 -2.34 36.25 2.00
CA ALA A 214 -2.67 35.72 0.66
C ALA A 214 -4.01 34.96 0.52
N SER A 215 -4.67 34.55 1.61
CA SER A 215 -5.84 33.66 1.57
C SER A 215 -7.22 34.34 1.49
N GLN A 216 -7.31 35.68 1.39
CA GLN A 216 -8.56 36.41 1.67
C GLN A 216 -9.36 36.88 0.44
N ARG A 217 -9.09 36.35 -0.76
CA ARG A 217 -9.75 36.79 -2.01
C ARG A 217 -11.10 36.14 -2.32
N GLU A 218 -11.54 35.11 -1.58
CA GLU A 218 -12.72 34.36 -2.00
C GLU A 218 -14.05 35.08 -1.61
N ASN A 219 -14.77 35.53 -2.64
CA ASN A 219 -16.21 35.87 -2.64
C ASN A 219 -16.69 37.16 -1.95
N ARG A 220 -15.92 38.25 -1.95
CA ARG A 220 -16.41 39.57 -1.46
C ARG A 220 -16.15 40.68 -2.48
N ASN A 221 -17.11 41.61 -2.59
CA ASN A 221 -16.99 42.82 -3.39
C ASN A 221 -16.39 43.95 -2.55
N ASP A 222 -15.70 44.87 -3.20
CA ASP A 222 -15.16 46.07 -2.56
C ASP A 222 -16.30 46.95 -2.05
N LYS A 223 -16.07 47.65 -0.94
CA LYS A 223 -17.03 48.60 -0.38
C LYS A 223 -16.76 49.98 -0.95
N THR A 224 -17.82 50.63 -1.43
CA THR A 224 -17.78 51.97 -2.00
C THR A 224 -18.84 52.86 -1.35
N GLY A 225 -18.64 54.18 -1.40
CA GLY A 225 -19.62 55.15 -0.93
C GLY A 225 -20.02 54.95 0.54
N GLU A 226 -21.31 54.75 0.79
CA GLU A 226 -21.85 54.71 2.16
C GLU A 226 -21.45 53.45 2.93
N ASP A 227 -21.23 52.33 2.24
CA ASP A 227 -20.74 51.10 2.88
C ASP A 227 -19.28 51.22 3.30
N ALA A 228 -18.46 51.94 2.53
CA ALA A 228 -17.10 52.30 2.91
C ALA A 228 -17.09 53.25 4.13
N ARG A 229 -17.98 54.26 4.14
CA ARG A 229 -18.14 55.16 5.29
C ARG A 229 -18.44 54.40 6.58
N LYS A 230 -19.43 53.51 6.53
CA LYS A 230 -19.83 52.69 7.69
C LYS A 230 -18.67 51.85 8.21
N ALA A 231 -17.86 51.29 7.32
CA ALA A 231 -16.68 50.52 7.70
C ALA A 231 -15.60 51.38 8.37
N LEU A 232 -15.26 52.55 7.82
CA LEU A 232 -14.28 53.47 8.44
C LEU A 232 -14.74 53.95 9.83
N ILE A 233 -16.03 54.24 10.01
CA ILE A 233 -16.58 54.58 11.33
C ILE A 233 -16.48 53.37 12.29
N GLY A 234 -16.74 52.16 11.79
CA GLY A 234 -16.52 50.93 12.55
C GLY A 234 -15.05 50.75 12.98
N PHE A 235 -14.10 51.10 12.11
CA PHE A 235 -12.67 51.08 12.40
C PHE A 235 -12.26 52.09 13.48
N VAL A 236 -12.80 53.32 13.44
CA VAL A 236 -12.56 54.32 14.49
C VAL A 236 -13.04 53.80 15.85
N LYS A 237 -14.23 53.19 15.91
CA LYS A 237 -14.75 52.56 17.14
C LYS A 237 -13.85 51.42 17.62
N LYS A 238 -13.37 50.59 16.71
CA LYS A 238 -12.49 49.46 17.03
C LYS A 238 -11.15 49.92 17.64
N LEU A 239 -10.55 50.97 17.08
CA LEU A 239 -9.33 51.58 17.63
C LEU A 239 -9.57 52.20 19.01
N ALA A 240 -10.71 52.86 19.22
CA ALA A 240 -11.07 53.41 20.53
C ALA A 240 -11.28 52.31 21.59
N MET A 241 -11.99 51.23 21.25
CA MET A 241 -12.19 50.08 22.16
C MET A 241 -10.87 49.37 22.52
N ALA A 242 -9.89 49.39 21.63
CA ALA A 242 -8.55 48.85 21.87
C ALA A 242 -7.62 49.81 22.65
N GLY A 243 -8.13 50.97 23.09
CA GLY A 243 -7.35 51.99 23.80
C GLY A 243 -6.34 52.75 22.95
N MET A 244 -6.44 52.67 21.61
CA MET A 244 -5.49 53.31 20.69
C MET A 244 -5.85 54.77 20.39
N LEU A 245 -7.13 55.13 20.52
CA LEU A 245 -7.65 56.50 20.35
C LEU A 245 -8.34 56.96 21.63
N SER A 246 -8.13 58.23 21.99
CA SER A 246 -8.91 58.87 23.05
C SER A 246 -10.35 59.10 22.59
N GLU A 247 -11.29 59.12 23.54
CA GLU A 247 -12.72 59.33 23.24
C GLU A 247 -12.99 60.65 22.47
N PRO A 248 -12.35 61.80 22.81
CA PRO A 248 -12.50 63.02 22.03
C PRO A 248 -12.03 62.86 20.58
N LYS A 249 -10.88 62.19 20.36
CA LYS A 249 -10.31 62.01 19.02
C LYS A 249 -11.14 61.04 18.17
N ALA A 250 -11.68 59.98 18.79
CA ALA A 250 -12.58 59.07 18.10
C ALA A 250 -13.89 59.76 17.65
N LYS A 251 -14.44 60.66 18.48
CA LYS A 251 -15.60 61.49 18.11
C LYS A 251 -15.27 62.45 16.96
N GLU A 252 -14.11 63.11 17.02
CA GLU A 252 -13.62 64.01 15.97
C GLU A 252 -13.51 63.29 14.60
N LEU A 253 -12.78 62.18 14.54
CA LEU A 253 -12.58 61.39 13.32
C LEU A 253 -13.92 60.85 12.77
N THR A 254 -14.81 60.40 13.65
CA THR A 254 -16.16 59.94 13.25
C THR A 254 -16.98 61.07 12.62
N ASN A 255 -16.89 62.29 13.15
CA ASN A 255 -17.60 63.44 12.60
C ASN A 255 -17.02 63.88 11.25
N GLN A 256 -15.69 63.89 11.10
CA GLN A 256 -15.02 64.15 9.83
C GLN A 256 -15.47 63.15 8.74
N LEU A 257 -15.53 61.85 9.06
CA LEU A 257 -16.02 60.81 8.13
C LEU A 257 -17.50 60.98 7.75
N LYS A 258 -18.35 61.49 8.66
CA LYS A 258 -19.76 61.78 8.37
C LYS A 258 -19.96 63.00 7.47
N GLN A 259 -19.05 63.97 7.52
CA GLN A 259 -19.14 65.19 6.73
C GLN A 259 -18.63 65.03 5.28
N LEU A 260 -17.89 63.96 4.98
CA LEU A 260 -17.44 63.66 3.62
C LEU A 260 -18.61 63.30 2.70
N LYS A 261 -18.58 63.75 1.44
CA LYS A 261 -19.51 63.25 0.41
C LYS A 261 -19.14 61.81 0.05
N ALA A 262 -20.13 60.94 -0.20
CA ALA A 262 -19.90 59.51 -0.46
C ALA A 262 -18.96 59.26 -1.66
N GLU A 263 -19.00 60.13 -2.68
CA GLU A 263 -18.13 60.10 -3.86
C GLU A 263 -16.65 60.41 -3.56
N LYS A 264 -16.36 61.08 -2.42
CA LYS A 264 -15.01 61.42 -1.98
C LYS A 264 -14.42 60.42 -0.99
N ILE A 265 -15.17 59.35 -0.66
CA ILE A 265 -14.70 58.29 0.23
C ILE A 265 -13.93 57.27 -0.62
N HIS A 266 -12.68 57.01 -0.23
CA HIS A 266 -11.87 56.01 -0.90
C HIS A 266 -12.53 54.64 -0.80
N GLN A 267 -12.47 53.91 -1.92
CA GLN A 267 -12.89 52.52 -1.99
C GLN A 267 -12.13 51.70 -0.94
N ILE A 268 -12.88 50.95 -0.15
CA ILE A 268 -12.31 50.02 0.81
C ILE A 268 -12.37 48.64 0.20
N PRO A 269 -11.21 48.02 -0.04
CA PRO A 269 -11.20 46.73 -0.69
C PRO A 269 -11.90 45.64 0.14
N ALA A 270 -12.46 44.64 -0.55
CA ALA A 270 -13.31 43.57 -0.03
C ALA A 270 -12.71 42.75 1.12
N TYR A 271 -11.39 42.81 1.26
CA TYR A 271 -10.56 42.01 2.16
C TYR A 271 -10.40 42.62 3.57
N GLU A 272 -11.33 43.47 4.03
CA GLU A 272 -11.22 44.18 5.30
C GLU A 272 -10.79 43.28 6.49
N ALA A 273 -9.68 43.71 7.11
CA ALA A 273 -9.28 43.53 8.51
C ALA A 273 -9.86 42.31 9.26
N GLY A 274 -9.57 41.12 8.76
CA GLY A 274 -9.88 39.86 9.43
C GLY A 274 -8.60 39.09 9.69
N GLY A 275 -7.98 39.28 10.85
CA GLY A 275 -6.84 38.49 11.26
C GLY A 275 -6.58 38.69 12.74
N ASP A 276 -6.15 37.63 13.41
CA ASP A 276 -5.97 37.64 14.87
C ASP A 276 -4.75 38.48 15.30
N SER A 277 -3.86 38.84 14.36
CA SER A 277 -2.71 39.68 14.67
C SER A 277 -3.11 41.14 14.92
N LYS A 278 -2.44 41.78 15.88
CA LYS A 278 -2.61 43.20 16.21
C LYS A 278 -2.42 44.12 14.98
N GLU A 279 -1.42 43.79 14.15
CA GLU A 279 -1.11 44.47 12.87
C GLU A 279 -2.30 44.48 11.90
N LYS A 280 -3.00 43.34 11.76
CA LYS A 280 -4.15 43.23 10.86
C LYS A 280 -5.43 43.77 11.46
N SER A 281 -5.65 43.52 12.75
CA SER A 281 -6.89 43.87 13.44
C SER A 281 -6.99 45.35 13.78
N LEU A 282 -5.87 46.05 13.96
CA LEU A 282 -5.79 47.48 14.34
C LEU A 282 -4.93 48.32 13.39
N GLY A 283 -3.83 47.76 12.84
CA GLY A 283 -2.95 48.49 11.91
C GLY A 283 -3.60 48.81 10.56
N ILE A 284 -4.29 47.85 9.93
CA ILE A 284 -5.07 48.09 8.68
C ILE A 284 -6.16 49.16 8.90
N PRO A 285 -7.00 49.08 9.96
CA PRO A 285 -7.92 50.15 10.33
C PRO A 285 -7.27 51.54 10.42
N ALA A 286 -6.14 51.66 11.13
CA ALA A 286 -5.44 52.94 11.29
C ALA A 286 -4.89 53.46 9.94
N LEU A 287 -4.34 52.58 9.10
CA LEU A 287 -3.84 52.93 7.76
C LEU A 287 -4.97 53.47 6.87
N LEU A 288 -6.12 52.79 6.84
CA LEU A 288 -7.27 53.19 6.04
C LEU A 288 -7.90 54.51 6.50
N ILE A 289 -7.98 54.75 7.81
CA ILE A 289 -8.43 56.05 8.36
C ILE A 289 -7.43 57.15 7.99
N GLY A 290 -6.13 56.89 8.14
CA GLY A 290 -5.07 57.84 7.78
C GLY A 290 -5.05 58.18 6.29
N LYS A 291 -5.39 57.24 5.41
CA LYS A 291 -5.58 57.51 3.99
C LYS A 291 -6.74 58.44 3.69
N GLN A 292 -7.85 58.28 4.42
CA GLN A 292 -9.05 59.08 4.20
C GLN A 292 -8.96 60.50 4.77
N LEU A 293 -8.30 60.65 5.93
CA LEU A 293 -8.32 61.89 6.72
C LEU A 293 -6.94 62.52 6.97
N GLY A 294 -5.87 61.84 6.56
CA GLY A 294 -4.48 62.24 6.83
C GLY A 294 -3.84 61.51 8.01
N PHE A 295 -2.51 61.44 8.01
CA PHE A 295 -1.71 60.76 9.03
C PHE A 295 -1.27 61.73 10.13
N ASP A 296 -2.22 62.19 10.94
CA ASP A 296 -1.92 62.98 12.12
C ASP A 296 -1.16 62.17 13.21
N LEU A 297 -0.72 62.85 14.28
CA LEU A 297 0.06 62.21 15.34
C LEU A 297 -0.70 61.06 16.02
N ALA A 298 -2.02 61.15 16.13
CA ALA A 298 -2.84 60.12 16.78
C ALA A 298 -2.91 58.85 15.90
N ILE A 299 -3.12 59.01 14.59
CA ILE A 299 -3.14 57.89 13.65
C ILE A 299 -1.73 57.27 13.50
N LYS A 300 -0.67 58.08 13.45
CA LYS A 300 0.71 57.57 13.43
C LYS A 300 1.05 56.75 14.68
N ARG A 301 0.62 57.19 15.86
CA ARG A 301 0.75 56.40 17.11
C ARG A 301 -0.03 55.10 17.08
N CYS A 302 -1.24 55.10 16.50
CA CYS A 302 -2.00 53.87 16.30
C CYS A 302 -1.24 52.87 15.41
N LEU A 303 -0.58 53.35 14.35
CA LEU A 303 0.22 52.54 13.44
C LEU A 303 1.47 51.98 14.12
N THR A 304 2.29 52.81 14.77
CA THR A 304 3.51 52.35 15.47
C THR A 304 3.22 51.42 16.64
N ALA A 305 2.09 51.59 17.33
CA ALA A 305 1.66 50.69 18.41
C ALA A 305 1.09 49.35 17.89
N SER A 306 0.60 49.31 16.65
CA SER A 306 -0.02 48.11 16.06
C SER A 306 0.95 47.31 15.18
N ILE A 307 1.98 47.96 14.62
CA ILE A 307 2.93 47.39 13.68
C ILE A 307 4.30 47.29 14.38
N PRO A 308 4.85 46.08 14.59
CA PRO A 308 6.09 45.90 15.33
C PRO A 308 7.28 46.54 14.60
N LYS A 309 8.29 46.96 15.38
CA LYS A 309 9.55 47.48 14.84
C LYS A 309 10.29 46.37 14.06
N PRO A 310 10.85 46.66 12.88
CA PRO A 310 11.67 45.69 12.13
C PRO A 310 12.91 45.23 12.89
N ALA A 311 13.44 44.04 12.54
CA ALA A 311 14.70 43.53 13.07
C ALA A 311 15.89 44.43 12.69
N GLU A 312 16.97 44.41 13.47
CA GLU A 312 18.15 45.29 13.26
C GLU A 312 18.83 45.11 11.89
N ASN A 313 18.71 43.93 11.27
CA ASN A 313 19.28 43.59 9.96
C ASN A 313 18.29 43.69 8.78
N TRP A 314 17.30 44.60 8.87
CA TRP A 314 16.22 44.75 7.89
C TRP A 314 16.70 45.02 6.46
N GLN A 315 17.88 45.59 6.25
CA GLN A 315 18.46 45.90 4.94
C GLN A 315 18.63 44.64 4.09
N ASN A 316 19.05 43.52 4.70
CA ASN A 316 19.20 42.24 4.00
C ASN A 316 17.85 41.71 3.53
N GLY A 317 16.82 41.78 4.40
CA GLY A 317 15.46 41.38 4.05
C GLY A 317 14.86 42.27 2.94
N LEU A 318 15.13 43.57 2.97
CA LEU A 318 14.67 44.51 1.95
C LEU A 318 15.34 44.28 0.59
N ASN A 319 16.65 44.04 0.58
CA ASN A 319 17.40 43.72 -0.64
C ASN A 319 16.92 42.40 -1.24
N GLN A 320 16.74 41.35 -0.43
CA GLN A 320 16.19 40.07 -0.89
C GLN A 320 14.77 40.20 -1.46
N ALA A 321 13.90 40.99 -0.81
CA ALA A 321 12.55 41.24 -1.32
C ALA A 321 12.57 42.00 -2.64
N ARG A 322 13.44 43.02 -2.79
CA ARG A 322 13.61 43.79 -4.03
C ARG A 322 14.17 42.93 -5.16
N GLU A 323 15.17 42.10 -4.89
CA GLU A 323 15.69 41.14 -5.87
C GLU A 323 14.61 40.14 -6.31
N THR A 324 13.78 39.67 -5.38
CA THR A 324 12.68 38.75 -5.71
C THR A 324 11.65 39.40 -6.63
N VAL A 325 11.35 40.70 -6.44
CA VAL A 325 10.46 41.45 -7.34
C VAL A 325 11.13 41.79 -8.68
N LYS A 326 12.45 42.02 -8.69
CA LYS A 326 13.24 42.26 -9.92
C LYS A 326 13.31 41.04 -10.84
N LYS A 327 13.14 39.83 -10.33
CA LYS A 327 13.14 38.57 -11.11
C LYS A 327 11.97 38.43 -12.12
N GLY A 328 11.07 39.42 -12.22
CA GLY A 328 10.07 39.51 -13.27
C GLY A 328 8.67 39.03 -12.87
N ALA A 329 7.72 39.09 -13.81
CA ALA A 329 6.37 38.57 -13.64
C ALA A 329 6.39 37.04 -13.47
N ASP A 330 5.41 36.50 -12.74
CA ASP A 330 5.29 35.05 -12.56
C ASP A 330 5.15 34.37 -13.94
N PRO A 331 6.03 33.42 -14.32
CA PRO A 331 5.97 32.77 -15.63
C PRO A 331 4.59 32.15 -15.92
N LEU A 332 3.89 31.67 -14.89
CA LEU A 332 2.56 31.09 -15.02
C LEU A 332 1.51 32.15 -15.33
N LEU A 333 1.62 33.35 -14.76
CA LEU A 333 0.74 34.47 -15.09
C LEU A 333 0.96 34.91 -16.54
N THR A 334 2.22 35.04 -16.95
CA THR A 334 2.59 35.41 -18.32
C THR A 334 2.08 34.37 -19.32
N ALA A 335 2.26 33.08 -19.05
CA ALA A 335 1.81 31.98 -19.92
C ALA A 335 0.28 31.88 -20.03
N ARG A 336 -0.48 32.40 -19.06
CA ARG A 336 -1.94 32.46 -19.15
C ARG A 336 -2.44 33.50 -20.15
N GLY A 337 -1.69 34.57 -20.37
CA GLY A 337 -2.04 35.66 -21.28
C GLY A 337 -3.49 36.16 -21.15
N ASN A 338 -4.06 36.61 -22.27
CA ASN A 338 -5.44 37.11 -22.33
C ASN A 338 -6.50 35.99 -22.24
N GLN A 339 -6.14 34.76 -22.57
CA GLN A 339 -7.07 33.61 -22.55
C GLN A 339 -7.37 33.12 -21.13
N GLY A 340 -6.51 33.43 -20.16
CA GLY A 340 -6.72 33.08 -18.75
C GLY A 340 -6.45 31.62 -18.40
N TYR A 341 -5.71 30.87 -19.21
CA TYR A 341 -5.25 29.51 -18.89
C TYR A 341 -3.96 29.22 -19.65
N VAL A 342 -3.19 28.22 -19.25
CA VAL A 342 -1.98 27.78 -19.96
C VAL A 342 -2.35 26.74 -21.02
N PHE A 343 -3.23 25.81 -20.66
CA PHE A 343 -3.83 24.81 -21.55
C PHE A 343 -5.28 24.53 -21.10
N LEU A 344 -6.11 24.04 -22.02
CA LEU A 344 -7.52 23.77 -21.73
C LEU A 344 -7.69 22.69 -20.65
N ALA A 345 -8.76 22.78 -19.86
CA ALA A 345 -9.17 21.69 -18.98
C ALA A 345 -9.66 20.48 -19.81
N PHE A 346 -9.50 19.26 -19.29
CA PHE A 346 -9.94 18.05 -19.99
C PHE A 346 -11.46 18.06 -20.19
N THR A 347 -12.22 18.52 -19.20
CA THR A 347 -13.69 18.68 -19.31
C THR A 347 -14.14 19.92 -20.08
N ALA A 348 -13.21 20.69 -20.66
CA ALA A 348 -13.50 21.76 -21.63
C ALA A 348 -13.27 21.31 -23.08
N LEU A 349 -12.81 20.06 -23.31
CA LEU A 349 -12.62 19.53 -24.66
C LEU A 349 -13.97 19.29 -25.38
N PRO A 350 -13.98 19.22 -26.74
CA PRO A 350 -15.20 19.08 -27.54
C PRO A 350 -16.07 17.84 -27.23
N THR A 351 -15.50 16.82 -26.57
CA THR A 351 -16.23 15.63 -26.10
C THR A 351 -17.22 15.96 -24.97
N TRP A 352 -16.97 17.04 -24.23
CA TRP A 352 -17.80 17.50 -23.11
C TRP A 352 -18.72 18.67 -23.50
N LYS A 353 -18.28 19.54 -24.42
CA LYS A 353 -19.02 20.75 -24.83
C LYS A 353 -18.98 21.01 -26.33
N GLU A 354 -19.90 21.82 -26.82
CA GLU A 354 -19.87 22.33 -28.20
C GLU A 354 -18.87 23.49 -28.35
N GLY A 355 -18.38 23.69 -29.57
CA GLY A 355 -17.14 24.42 -29.88
C GLY A 355 -17.08 25.86 -29.39
N GLY A 356 -15.96 26.21 -28.73
CA GLY A 356 -15.57 27.58 -28.37
C GLY A 356 -15.64 27.90 -26.87
N GLU A 357 -16.35 27.11 -26.07
CA GLU A 357 -16.36 27.30 -24.61
C GLU A 357 -15.09 26.78 -23.96
N THR A 358 -14.30 27.68 -23.37
CA THR A 358 -13.04 27.35 -22.66
C THR A 358 -13.26 26.99 -21.18
N LYS A 359 -14.51 27.05 -20.70
CA LYS A 359 -14.85 26.83 -19.29
C LYS A 359 -15.05 25.33 -19.00
N PRO A 360 -14.37 24.79 -17.97
CA PRO A 360 -14.50 23.38 -17.58
C PRO A 360 -15.95 23.04 -17.21
N THR A 361 -16.44 21.90 -17.72
CA THR A 361 -17.77 21.37 -17.38
C THR A 361 -17.80 20.83 -15.96
N TRP A 362 -16.70 20.22 -15.51
CA TRP A 362 -16.58 19.60 -14.20
C TRP A 362 -15.19 19.79 -13.60
N ILE A 363 -14.91 21.02 -13.16
CA ILE A 363 -13.59 21.43 -12.64
C ILE A 363 -13.07 20.56 -11.49
N GLU A 364 -13.93 19.99 -10.63
CA GLU A 364 -13.49 19.12 -9.55
C GLU A 364 -12.98 17.76 -10.07
N PHE A 365 -13.51 17.26 -11.20
CA PHE A 365 -12.98 16.07 -11.88
C PHE A 365 -11.60 16.37 -12.49
N ASP A 366 -11.47 17.53 -13.14
CA ASP A 366 -10.19 18.00 -13.68
C ASP A 366 -9.13 18.16 -12.58
N ILE A 367 -9.49 18.75 -11.43
CA ILE A 367 -8.60 18.87 -10.27
C ILE A 367 -8.15 17.48 -9.78
N ALA A 368 -9.06 16.51 -9.67
CA ALA A 368 -8.72 15.16 -9.25
C ALA A 368 -7.73 14.49 -10.21
N ALA A 369 -7.95 14.59 -11.52
CA ALA A 369 -7.03 14.04 -12.52
C ALA A 369 -5.68 14.77 -12.55
N PHE A 370 -5.67 16.10 -12.37
CA PHE A 370 -4.45 16.90 -12.31
C PHE A 370 -3.58 16.52 -11.09
N LYS A 371 -4.19 16.26 -9.93
CA LYS A 371 -3.47 15.76 -8.75
C LYS A 371 -2.74 14.45 -9.03
N GLU A 372 -3.41 13.48 -9.64
CA GLU A 372 -2.80 12.19 -9.98
C GLU A 372 -1.66 12.33 -11.02
N ALA A 373 -1.78 13.29 -11.94
CA ALA A 373 -0.70 13.65 -12.85
C ALA A 373 0.51 14.25 -12.10
N LEU A 374 0.28 15.15 -11.15
CA LEU A 374 1.34 15.69 -10.29
C LEU A 374 2.03 14.62 -9.45
N VAL A 375 1.27 13.67 -8.90
CA VAL A 375 1.84 12.52 -8.17
C VAL A 375 2.77 11.72 -9.09
N THR A 376 2.36 11.47 -10.33
CA THR A 376 3.18 10.76 -11.32
C THR A 376 4.48 11.50 -11.62
N ILE A 377 4.42 12.83 -11.79
CA ILE A 377 5.58 13.69 -12.02
C ILE A 377 6.51 13.71 -10.80
N ASN A 378 5.96 13.93 -9.61
CA ASN A 378 6.74 13.99 -8.38
C ASN A 378 7.46 12.66 -8.10
N GLN A 379 6.77 11.53 -8.28
CA GLN A 379 7.39 10.21 -8.14
C GLN A 379 8.51 9.98 -9.15
N PHE A 380 8.37 10.47 -10.38
CA PHE A 380 9.43 10.39 -11.38
C PHE A 380 10.63 11.24 -10.97
N ASN A 381 10.40 12.46 -10.49
CA ASN A 381 11.45 13.37 -10.01
C ASN A 381 12.21 12.79 -8.80
N GLU A 382 11.49 12.30 -7.79
CA GLU A 382 12.06 11.67 -6.60
C GLU A 382 12.89 10.44 -6.98
N LYS A 383 12.34 9.54 -7.80
CA LYS A 383 13.09 8.35 -8.27
C LYS A 383 14.31 8.71 -9.11
N THR A 384 14.23 9.75 -9.94
CA THR A 384 15.37 10.23 -10.71
C THR A 384 16.47 10.71 -9.77
N LYS A 385 16.11 11.52 -8.77
CA LYS A 385 17.05 12.03 -7.77
C LYS A 385 17.67 10.90 -6.93
N GLU A 386 16.85 10.02 -6.35
CA GLU A 386 17.30 8.87 -5.56
C GLU A 386 18.24 7.96 -6.36
N ARG A 387 17.92 7.74 -7.63
CA ARG A 387 18.71 6.90 -8.53
C ARG A 387 20.05 7.52 -8.90
N GLU A 388 20.10 8.83 -9.19
CA GLU A 388 21.37 9.53 -9.46
C GLU A 388 22.23 9.60 -8.19
N GLU A 389 21.65 9.90 -7.03
CA GLU A 389 22.36 9.87 -5.74
C GLU A 389 22.94 8.48 -5.44
N ARG A 390 22.15 7.43 -5.64
CA ARG A 390 22.60 6.04 -5.46
C ARG A 390 23.65 5.66 -6.49
N LYS A 391 23.50 6.07 -7.76
CA LYS A 391 24.47 5.84 -8.83
C LYS A 391 25.82 6.46 -8.50
N THR A 392 25.84 7.72 -8.08
CA THR A 392 27.08 8.40 -7.65
C THR A 392 27.72 7.70 -6.46
N ALA A 393 26.92 7.27 -5.47
CA ALA A 393 27.43 6.55 -4.29
C ALA A 393 28.03 5.18 -4.65
N VAL A 394 27.32 4.38 -5.44
CA VAL A 394 27.75 3.04 -5.89
C VAL A 394 28.97 3.15 -6.80
N SER A 395 28.99 4.10 -7.75
CA SER A 395 30.14 4.34 -8.63
C SER A 395 31.38 4.69 -7.82
N ALA A 396 31.26 5.56 -6.82
CA ALA A 396 32.39 5.98 -5.99
C ALA A 396 32.92 4.84 -5.09
N GLU A 397 32.04 4.01 -4.51
CA GLU A 397 32.44 2.82 -3.73
C GLU A 397 33.14 1.79 -4.63
N LEU A 398 32.60 1.53 -5.83
CA LEU A 398 33.20 0.62 -6.79
C LEU A 398 34.56 1.12 -7.30
N GLU A 399 34.68 2.40 -7.66
CA GLU A 399 35.95 3.02 -8.05
C GLU A 399 36.98 2.98 -6.94
N PHE A 400 36.57 3.13 -5.67
CA PHE A 400 37.45 2.99 -4.52
C PHE A 400 37.98 1.56 -4.39
N MET A 401 37.09 0.56 -4.46
CA MET A 401 37.49 -0.86 -4.39
C MET A 401 38.43 -1.24 -5.54
N LEU A 402 38.19 -0.73 -6.75
CA LEU A 402 38.98 -0.99 -7.95
C LEU A 402 40.18 -0.03 -8.13
N GLY A 403 40.49 0.80 -7.14
CA GLY A 403 41.69 1.67 -7.14
C GLY A 403 41.62 2.90 -8.06
N GLY A 404 40.45 3.21 -8.62
CA GLY A 404 40.22 4.41 -9.44
C GLY A 404 40.08 5.71 -8.63
N ASN A 405 39.65 5.63 -7.37
CA ASN A 405 39.52 6.79 -6.48
C ASN A 405 40.01 6.47 -5.06
N THR A 406 41.25 6.83 -4.74
CA THR A 406 41.89 6.52 -3.44
C THR A 406 41.46 7.45 -2.29
N ASN A 407 40.82 8.59 -2.60
CA ASN A 407 40.45 9.61 -1.62
C ASN A 407 39.01 9.49 -1.11
N TRP A 408 38.27 8.48 -1.56
CA TRP A 408 36.89 8.25 -1.13
C TRP A 408 36.84 7.57 0.25
N SER A 409 35.83 7.96 1.06
CA SER A 409 35.52 7.32 2.33
C SER A 409 34.01 7.01 2.43
N PRO A 410 33.62 5.95 3.15
CA PRO A 410 32.22 5.63 3.36
C PRO A 410 31.51 6.77 4.08
N LYS A 411 30.33 7.18 3.60
CA LYS A 411 29.48 8.16 4.30
C LYS A 411 28.83 7.49 5.52
N THR A 412 29.33 7.77 6.72
CA THR A 412 28.75 7.31 7.98
C THR A 412 27.78 8.33 8.59
N GLN A 413 26.78 7.85 9.34
CA GLN A 413 25.90 8.72 10.15
C GLN A 413 26.51 9.06 11.53
N SER A 414 27.61 8.41 11.91
CA SER A 414 28.41 8.68 13.12
C SER A 414 29.84 8.14 12.99
N GLU A 415 30.79 8.76 13.69
CA GLU A 415 32.23 8.40 13.72
C GLU A 415 32.53 6.99 14.27
N GLU A 416 31.59 6.34 14.97
CA GLU A 416 31.77 4.99 15.53
C GLU A 416 31.37 3.84 14.58
N ASP A 417 30.80 4.12 13.41
CA ASP A 417 30.30 3.12 12.44
C ASP A 417 31.10 3.14 11.12
N GLU A 418 32.42 3.33 11.16
CA GLU A 418 33.25 3.23 9.95
C GLU A 418 33.24 1.81 9.40
N ARG A 419 32.36 1.54 8.43
CA ARG A 419 32.39 0.34 7.62
C ARG A 419 33.71 0.32 6.84
N GLU A 420 34.63 -0.56 7.20
CA GLU A 420 35.83 -0.83 6.40
C GLU A 420 35.43 -1.38 5.03
N VAL A 421 35.74 -0.63 3.97
CA VAL A 421 35.58 -1.06 2.58
C VAL A 421 36.96 -1.50 2.08
N PRO A 422 37.14 -2.77 1.66
CA PRO A 422 38.44 -3.26 1.22
C PRO A 422 38.78 -2.80 -0.20
N VAL A 423 40.06 -2.57 -0.47
CA VAL A 423 40.62 -2.28 -1.79
C VAL A 423 41.09 -3.60 -2.43
N LEU A 424 40.63 -3.85 -3.64
CA LEU A 424 40.96 -5.03 -4.46
C LEU A 424 42.10 -4.76 -5.44
N ALA A 425 42.26 -3.50 -5.88
CA ALA A 425 43.31 -3.12 -6.81
C ALA A 425 44.71 -3.34 -6.23
N GLY A 426 45.59 -3.95 -7.04
CA GLY A 426 46.96 -4.28 -6.64
C GLY A 426 47.07 -5.47 -5.67
N ASP A 427 46.00 -6.22 -5.43
CA ASP A 427 46.03 -7.49 -4.71
C ASP A 427 46.22 -8.67 -5.71
N PRO A 428 47.37 -9.38 -5.70
CA PRO A 428 47.61 -10.49 -6.62
C PRO A 428 46.59 -11.63 -6.50
N ARG A 429 45.96 -11.78 -5.33
CA ARG A 429 44.91 -12.79 -5.10
C ARG A 429 43.62 -12.44 -5.85
N TYR A 430 43.35 -11.15 -6.04
CA TYR A 430 42.20 -10.69 -6.81
C TYR A 430 42.40 -10.94 -8.30
N GLU A 431 43.59 -10.63 -8.84
CA GLU A 431 43.93 -10.92 -10.25
C GLU A 431 43.79 -12.41 -10.56
N LYS A 432 44.33 -13.27 -9.68
CA LYS A 432 44.20 -14.72 -9.81
C LYS A 432 42.74 -15.20 -9.76
N LEU A 433 41.90 -14.59 -8.91
CA LEU A 433 40.48 -14.90 -8.86
C LEU A 433 39.77 -14.52 -10.17
N LEU A 434 40.11 -13.38 -10.77
CA LEU A 434 39.55 -12.98 -12.06
C LEU A 434 39.95 -13.96 -13.17
N ASP A 435 41.21 -14.39 -13.22
CA ASP A 435 41.68 -15.40 -14.19
C ASP A 435 40.87 -16.70 -14.08
N ILE A 436 40.62 -17.18 -12.85
CA ILE A 436 39.79 -18.38 -12.61
C ILE A 436 38.37 -18.18 -13.15
N LEU A 437 37.78 -17.01 -12.91
CA LEU A 437 36.41 -16.71 -13.35
C LEU A 437 36.32 -16.55 -14.87
N GLU A 438 37.29 -15.90 -15.50
CA GLU A 438 37.36 -15.76 -16.96
C GLU A 438 37.50 -17.14 -17.65
N GLN A 439 38.29 -18.05 -17.08
CA GLN A 439 38.43 -19.44 -17.55
C GLN A 439 37.18 -20.32 -17.31
N MET A 440 36.21 -19.86 -16.53
CA MET A 440 34.96 -20.57 -16.26
C MET A 440 33.80 -20.10 -17.16
N ASP A 441 33.93 -18.94 -17.79
CA ASP A 441 32.79 -18.19 -18.33
C ASP A 441 32.49 -18.49 -19.81
N ASP A 442 32.33 -19.79 -20.15
CA ASP A 442 31.97 -20.23 -21.51
C ASP A 442 30.54 -19.79 -21.93
N GLU A 443 29.66 -19.41 -21.00
CA GLU A 443 28.25 -19.03 -21.28
C GLU A 443 28.02 -17.50 -21.42
N ARG A 444 28.76 -16.61 -20.74
CA ARG A 444 28.60 -15.14 -20.91
C ARG A 444 29.30 -14.59 -22.16
N ALA A 445 30.23 -15.33 -22.76
CA ALA A 445 30.88 -14.96 -24.02
C ALA A 445 29.89 -14.69 -25.18
N VAL A 446 28.64 -15.15 -25.07
CA VAL A 446 27.60 -15.03 -26.11
C VAL A 446 26.64 -13.84 -25.88
N GLN A 447 26.65 -13.18 -24.71
CA GLN A 447 25.70 -12.11 -24.35
C GLN A 447 26.40 -10.89 -23.71
N ASP A 448 26.91 -9.99 -24.55
CA ASP A 448 27.22 -8.56 -24.30
C ASP A 448 28.02 -8.13 -23.02
N LYS A 449 29.35 -8.00 -23.18
CA LYS A 449 30.24 -6.85 -22.83
C LYS A 449 30.35 -6.26 -21.40
N THR A 450 29.99 -6.91 -20.30
CA THR A 450 30.44 -6.44 -18.97
C THR A 450 31.69 -7.18 -18.49
N LYS A 451 32.73 -6.41 -18.09
CA LYS A 451 33.98 -6.95 -17.52
C LYS A 451 33.65 -7.66 -16.19
N ILE A 452 34.07 -8.91 -16.04
CA ILE A 452 33.94 -9.64 -14.77
C ILE A 452 34.76 -8.90 -13.71
N VAL A 453 34.13 -8.52 -12.61
CA VAL A 453 34.82 -7.89 -11.47
C VAL A 453 34.76 -8.76 -10.20
N GLY A 454 34.02 -9.88 -10.23
CA GLY A 454 34.01 -10.90 -9.18
C GLY A 454 32.91 -11.95 -9.34
N PRO A 455 32.81 -12.93 -8.42
CA PRO A 455 31.73 -13.92 -8.42
C PRO A 455 30.42 -13.33 -7.88
N THR A 456 29.26 -13.84 -8.30
CA THR A 456 27.97 -13.40 -7.72
C THR A 456 27.77 -13.97 -6.30
N GLN A 457 27.00 -13.30 -5.43
CA GLN A 457 26.66 -13.85 -4.09
C GLN A 457 25.95 -15.21 -4.18
N ALA A 458 25.14 -15.42 -5.23
CA ALA A 458 24.49 -16.69 -5.46
C ALA A 458 25.51 -17.81 -5.70
N ALA A 459 26.58 -17.52 -6.45
CA ALA A 459 27.69 -18.45 -6.66
C ALA A 459 28.46 -18.76 -5.36
N LEU A 460 28.50 -17.83 -4.40
CA LEU A 460 29.19 -18.01 -3.11
C LEU A 460 28.33 -18.61 -1.98
N ARG A 461 27.09 -19.04 -2.22
CA ARG A 461 26.28 -19.65 -1.15
C ARG A 461 26.98 -20.88 -0.55
N GLY A 462 27.16 -20.85 0.78
CA GLY A 462 27.87 -21.89 1.52
C GLY A 462 29.40 -21.73 1.54
N PHE A 463 29.97 -20.78 0.79
CA PHE A 463 31.42 -20.55 0.73
C PHE A 463 32.02 -20.19 2.09
N GLY A 464 31.35 -19.40 2.93
CA GLY A 464 31.86 -19.04 4.25
C GLY A 464 32.12 -20.26 5.14
N LYS A 465 31.16 -21.19 5.23
CA LYS A 465 31.30 -22.46 5.97
C LYS A 465 32.40 -23.32 5.35
N LEU A 466 32.43 -23.40 4.02
CA LEU A 466 33.40 -24.19 3.26
C LEU A 466 34.84 -23.68 3.46
N ARG A 467 35.05 -22.36 3.39
CA ARG A 467 36.35 -21.71 3.63
C ARG A 467 36.85 -21.99 5.04
N SER A 468 35.99 -21.85 6.06
CA SER A 468 36.37 -22.19 7.44
C SER A 468 36.83 -23.65 7.54
N THR A 469 36.09 -24.58 6.94
CA THR A 469 36.50 -26.00 6.89
C THR A 469 37.83 -26.19 6.16
N TRP A 470 38.08 -25.50 5.05
CA TRP A 470 39.36 -25.59 4.33
C TRP A 470 40.54 -25.03 5.14
N ILE A 471 40.34 -23.92 5.86
CA ILE A 471 41.37 -23.36 6.76
C ILE A 471 41.69 -24.33 7.89
N ASP A 472 40.68 -24.93 8.50
CA ASP A 472 40.87 -25.94 9.56
C ASP A 472 41.63 -27.15 9.03
N LEU A 473 41.26 -27.67 7.86
CA LEU A 473 41.96 -28.78 7.20
C LEU A 473 43.40 -28.44 6.82
N HIS A 474 43.65 -27.20 6.37
CA HIS A 474 45.00 -26.72 6.06
C HIS A 474 45.88 -26.68 7.31
N ARG A 475 45.33 -26.19 8.44
CA ARG A 475 46.02 -26.17 9.74
C ARG A 475 46.28 -27.57 10.30
N GLU A 476 45.28 -28.45 10.26
CA GLU A 476 45.39 -29.85 10.73
C GLU A 476 46.40 -30.67 9.92
N LYS A 477 46.61 -30.33 8.65
CA LYS A 477 47.54 -31.02 7.73
C LYS A 477 48.87 -30.30 7.53
N LEU A 478 49.27 -29.44 8.48
CA LEU A 478 50.56 -28.73 8.45
C LEU A 478 50.83 -27.99 7.12
N GLY A 479 49.79 -27.39 6.54
CA GLY A 479 49.89 -26.61 5.30
C GLY A 479 49.83 -27.43 4.00
N GLN A 480 49.58 -28.74 4.07
CA GLN A 480 49.46 -29.61 2.88
C GLN A 480 48.24 -30.52 2.94
N PRO A 481 47.00 -29.99 2.97
CA PRO A 481 45.81 -30.81 2.78
C PRO A 481 45.80 -31.38 1.35
N GLY A 482 45.53 -32.68 1.19
CA GLY A 482 45.36 -33.24 -0.16
C GLY A 482 44.14 -32.64 -0.87
N GLU A 483 44.23 -32.33 -2.17
CA GLU A 483 43.13 -31.72 -2.94
C GLU A 483 41.83 -32.53 -2.85
N THR A 484 41.94 -33.86 -2.86
CA THR A 484 40.80 -34.79 -2.71
C THR A 484 40.03 -34.56 -1.41
N LEU A 485 40.73 -34.19 -0.33
CA LEU A 485 40.14 -33.90 0.97
C LEU A 485 39.31 -32.60 0.95
N LEU A 486 39.84 -31.57 0.28
CA LEU A 486 39.15 -30.29 0.10
C LEU A 486 37.91 -30.46 -0.81
N GLN A 487 38.02 -31.21 -1.90
CA GLN A 487 36.90 -31.56 -2.80
C GLN A 487 35.84 -32.42 -2.10
N GLN A 488 36.24 -33.29 -1.16
CA GLN A 488 35.31 -34.06 -0.36
C GLN A 488 34.49 -33.17 0.58
N ALA A 489 35.07 -32.10 1.12
CA ALA A 489 34.33 -31.09 1.90
C ALA A 489 33.27 -30.37 1.04
N VAL A 490 33.59 -30.04 -0.22
CA VAL A 490 32.62 -29.50 -1.19
C VAL A 490 31.46 -30.47 -1.41
N THR A 491 31.76 -31.75 -1.66
CA THR A 491 30.77 -32.80 -1.92
C THR A 491 29.85 -33.05 -0.72
N ASN A 492 30.40 -33.01 0.50
CA ASN A 492 29.64 -33.16 1.73
C ASN A 492 28.66 -31.99 1.91
N LEU A 493 29.13 -30.75 1.71
CA LEU A 493 28.28 -29.57 1.79
C LEU A 493 27.16 -29.61 0.73
N GLN A 494 27.45 -30.08 -0.48
CA GLN A 494 26.45 -30.25 -1.55
C GLN A 494 25.38 -31.28 -1.20
N ARG A 495 25.76 -32.34 -0.48
CA ARG A 495 24.81 -33.37 -0.03
C ARG A 495 23.86 -32.84 1.04
N GLU A 496 24.37 -32.00 1.94
CA GLU A 496 23.60 -31.32 2.99
C GLU A 496 22.67 -30.24 2.41
N HIS A 497 23.17 -29.47 1.43
CA HIS A 497 22.54 -28.25 0.90
C HIS A 497 22.20 -28.36 -0.60
N LYS A 498 21.44 -29.40 -0.97
CA LYS A 498 21.12 -29.72 -2.38
C LYS A 498 20.37 -28.63 -3.16
N LEU A 499 19.66 -27.73 -2.48
CA LEU A 499 18.79 -26.73 -3.10
C LEU A 499 19.32 -25.31 -2.96
N ASP A 500 20.33 -25.10 -2.11
CA ASP A 500 20.77 -23.79 -1.62
C ASP A 500 22.29 -23.58 -1.67
N MET A 501 23.08 -24.57 -2.10
CA MET A 501 24.51 -24.41 -2.36
C MET A 501 24.81 -23.55 -3.61
N GLY A 502 25.94 -22.84 -3.56
CA GLY A 502 26.46 -22.04 -4.67
C GLY A 502 27.12 -22.85 -5.79
N HIS A 503 27.95 -22.19 -6.58
CA HIS A 503 28.52 -22.76 -7.81
C HIS A 503 29.62 -23.77 -7.49
N THR A 504 29.30 -25.07 -7.59
CA THR A 504 30.21 -26.15 -7.19
C THR A 504 31.51 -26.17 -8.00
N ASP A 505 31.46 -25.86 -9.30
CA ASP A 505 32.66 -25.83 -10.14
C ASP A 505 33.67 -24.76 -9.69
N LEU A 506 33.17 -23.60 -9.23
CA LEU A 506 34.03 -22.55 -8.68
C LEU A 506 34.77 -23.05 -7.43
N PHE A 507 34.06 -23.74 -6.55
CA PHE A 507 34.65 -24.28 -5.32
C PHE A 507 35.66 -25.40 -5.60
N LEU A 508 35.41 -26.25 -6.60
CA LEU A 508 36.35 -27.29 -7.01
C LEU A 508 37.62 -26.70 -7.61
N ARG A 509 37.52 -25.64 -8.43
CA ARG A 509 38.70 -24.92 -8.94
C ARG A 509 39.50 -24.24 -7.84
N LEU A 510 38.84 -23.74 -6.79
CA LEU A 510 39.54 -23.18 -5.62
C LEU A 510 40.24 -24.24 -4.75
N CYS A 511 39.92 -25.53 -4.92
CA CYS A 511 40.61 -26.62 -4.22
C CYS A 511 41.98 -26.97 -4.82
N THR A 512 42.31 -26.52 -6.05
CA THR A 512 43.60 -26.82 -6.66
C THR A 512 44.72 -26.06 -5.94
N GLN A 513 45.87 -26.70 -5.75
CA GLN A 513 46.98 -26.15 -4.96
C GLN A 513 47.43 -24.77 -5.44
N GLU A 514 47.42 -24.55 -6.75
CA GLU A 514 47.74 -23.26 -7.35
C GLU A 514 46.80 -22.15 -6.85
N ASN A 515 45.53 -22.44 -6.58
CA ASN A 515 44.51 -21.45 -6.27
C ASN A 515 44.28 -21.22 -4.77
N TRP A 516 45.02 -21.90 -3.88
CA TRP A 516 44.83 -21.76 -2.44
C TRP A 516 45.09 -20.35 -1.92
N THR A 517 46.00 -19.60 -2.57
CA THR A 517 46.33 -18.21 -2.23
C THR A 517 45.12 -17.27 -2.31
N VAL A 518 44.04 -17.66 -3.01
CA VAL A 518 42.83 -16.87 -3.16
C VAL A 518 41.96 -16.90 -1.89
N TRP A 519 42.02 -17.96 -1.08
CA TRP A 519 41.17 -18.09 0.12
C TRP A 519 41.93 -18.27 1.44
N LEU A 520 43.23 -18.61 1.40
CA LEU A 520 44.11 -18.59 2.55
C LEU A 520 44.33 -17.16 3.07
N GLU A 521 44.50 -17.03 4.38
CA GLU A 521 44.91 -15.78 5.02
C GLU A 521 46.44 -15.69 4.95
N ASP A 522 46.98 -14.49 4.74
CA ASP A 522 48.42 -14.28 4.89
C ASP A 522 48.75 -14.44 6.38
N GLU A 523 49.35 -15.57 6.77
CA GLU A 523 49.86 -15.75 8.13
C GLU A 523 51.06 -14.81 8.33
N ASP A 524 50.96 -13.93 9.32
CA ASP A 524 52.03 -13.15 9.98
C ASP A 524 53.42 -13.22 9.31
N GLN A 525 53.61 -12.46 8.23
CA GLN A 525 54.89 -11.84 8.01
C GLN A 525 54.82 -10.45 8.62
N ASN A 526 55.69 -10.20 9.61
CA ASN A 526 56.18 -8.89 10.02
C ASN A 526 56.73 -8.14 8.79
N VAL A 527 55.86 -7.71 7.90
CA VAL A 527 56.16 -6.69 6.94
C VAL A 527 55.48 -5.45 7.49
N GLU A 528 56.28 -4.60 8.13
CA GLU A 528 56.09 -3.17 8.04
C GLU A 528 56.04 -2.82 6.54
N ILE A 529 54.91 -3.05 5.89
CA ILE A 529 54.64 -2.47 4.58
C ILE A 529 54.33 -1.02 4.88
N GLU A 530 55.37 -0.21 4.75
CA GLU A 530 55.30 1.24 4.65
C GLU A 530 54.18 1.63 3.65
N GLY A 531 53.03 2.03 4.20
CA GLY A 531 51.93 2.68 3.48
C GLY A 531 50.84 1.76 2.89
N SER A 532 49.59 1.94 3.38
CA SER A 532 48.29 1.53 2.78
C SER A 532 47.67 0.17 3.18
N THR A 533 47.41 -0.06 4.48
CA THR A 533 46.60 -1.17 5.02
C THR A 533 45.09 -1.03 4.73
N LYS A 534 44.65 -1.29 3.50
CA LYS A 534 43.21 -1.48 3.17
C LYS A 534 42.93 -2.74 2.32
N ARG A 535 43.78 -3.77 2.37
CA ARG A 535 43.56 -5.03 1.63
C ARG A 535 42.41 -5.86 2.21
N ALA A 536 41.72 -6.61 1.36
CA ALA A 536 40.64 -7.50 1.79
C ALA A 536 41.16 -8.70 2.59
N ARG A 537 40.57 -9.00 3.76
CA ARG A 537 40.83 -10.28 4.47
C ARG A 537 40.35 -11.50 3.69
N ASN A 538 39.22 -11.35 2.99
CA ASN A 538 38.66 -12.37 2.11
C ASN A 538 38.39 -11.73 0.75
N VAL A 539 39.34 -11.91 -0.17
CA VAL A 539 39.28 -11.31 -1.51
C VAL A 539 38.09 -11.82 -2.32
N VAL A 540 37.66 -13.07 -2.11
CA VAL A 540 36.52 -13.68 -2.81
C VAL A 540 35.20 -13.00 -2.43
N CYS A 541 34.98 -12.79 -1.12
CA CYS A 541 33.78 -12.08 -0.65
C CYS A 541 33.82 -10.59 -1.02
N ALA A 542 35.00 -9.95 -0.95
CA ALA A 542 35.15 -8.56 -1.36
C ALA A 542 34.91 -8.37 -2.88
N ALA A 543 35.42 -9.26 -3.72
CA ALA A 543 35.15 -9.29 -5.16
C ALA A 543 33.65 -9.52 -5.45
N ALA A 544 32.96 -10.33 -4.65
CA ALA A 544 31.51 -10.49 -4.79
C ALA A 544 30.72 -9.22 -4.48
N VAL A 545 31.15 -8.45 -3.47
CA VAL A 545 30.58 -7.13 -3.19
C VAL A 545 30.84 -6.18 -4.36
N ALA A 546 32.05 -6.18 -4.93
CA ALA A 546 32.37 -5.38 -6.12
C ALA A 546 31.50 -5.76 -7.33
N GLN A 547 31.25 -7.07 -7.54
CA GLN A 547 30.33 -7.55 -8.58
C GLN A 547 28.89 -7.10 -8.33
N GLU A 548 28.39 -7.16 -7.09
CA GLU A 548 27.06 -6.64 -6.77
C GLU A 548 26.95 -5.13 -7.02
N LEU A 549 28.00 -4.36 -6.71
CA LEU A 549 28.04 -2.92 -6.99
C LEU A 549 28.08 -2.65 -8.50
N ALA A 550 28.81 -3.44 -9.28
CA ALA A 550 28.83 -3.32 -10.74
C ALA A 550 27.47 -3.65 -11.35
N ASP A 551 26.84 -4.76 -10.94
CA ASP A 551 25.50 -5.15 -11.36
C ASP A 551 24.45 -4.09 -10.93
N GLU A 552 24.59 -3.54 -9.72
CA GLU A 552 23.72 -2.45 -9.25
C GLU A 552 23.93 -1.18 -10.09
N LEU A 553 25.19 -0.83 -10.42
CA LEU A 553 25.52 0.34 -11.24
C LEU A 553 24.92 0.22 -12.65
N GLU A 554 25.06 -0.93 -13.30
CA GLU A 554 24.44 -1.21 -14.59
C GLU A 554 22.91 -1.06 -14.49
N ARG A 555 22.30 -1.69 -13.49
CA ARG A 555 20.86 -1.57 -13.23
C ARG A 555 20.46 -0.12 -12.98
N LEU A 556 21.27 0.71 -12.32
CA LEU A 556 21.01 2.13 -12.05
C LEU A 556 21.22 3.01 -13.29
N GLN A 557 22.03 2.58 -14.25
CA GLN A 557 22.21 3.25 -15.54
C GLN A 557 21.02 3.06 -16.47
N GLU A 558 20.21 2.00 -16.29
CA GLU A 558 18.99 1.84 -17.08
C GLU A 558 18.07 3.07 -16.97
N ALA A 559 17.27 3.30 -17.99
CA ALA A 559 16.28 4.35 -17.97
C ALA A 559 15.16 4.09 -16.95
N ILE A 560 14.75 5.14 -16.22
CA ILE A 560 13.50 5.11 -15.46
C ILE A 560 12.35 5.04 -16.46
N ARG A 561 11.57 3.95 -16.39
CA ARG A 561 10.40 3.77 -17.26
C ARG A 561 9.25 4.65 -16.78
N TYR A 562 8.68 5.45 -17.68
CA TYR A 562 7.35 6.02 -17.51
C TYR A 562 6.30 4.92 -17.76
N THR A 563 5.17 4.94 -17.07
CA THR A 563 4.04 4.05 -17.37
C THR A 563 2.76 4.88 -17.35
N PRO A 564 2.07 5.05 -18.51
CA PRO A 564 0.86 5.85 -18.56
C PRO A 564 -0.23 5.27 -17.66
N ALA A 565 -1.20 6.11 -17.29
CA ALA A 565 -2.41 5.65 -16.62
C ALA A 565 -3.19 4.75 -17.58
N GLU A 566 -3.49 3.53 -17.15
CA GLU A 566 -4.16 2.53 -17.97
C GLU A 566 -5.18 1.77 -17.12
N PRO A 567 -6.42 1.58 -17.60
CA PRO A 567 -7.55 1.12 -16.75
C PRO A 567 -7.32 -0.20 -16.01
N GLN A 568 -6.50 -1.10 -16.54
CA GLN A 568 -6.35 -2.48 -16.09
C GLN A 568 -4.99 -2.76 -15.42
N PHE A 569 -3.89 -2.26 -15.98
CA PHE A 569 -2.50 -2.61 -15.62
C PHE A 569 -1.75 -1.47 -14.93
N SER A 570 -2.24 -0.23 -15.05
CA SER A 570 -1.64 0.97 -14.45
C SER A 570 -2.74 1.93 -13.95
N ARG A 571 -3.72 1.37 -13.22
CA ARG A 571 -4.92 2.12 -12.81
C ARG A 571 -4.59 3.20 -11.77
N ARG A 572 -5.09 4.41 -11.98
CA ARG A 572 -5.27 5.46 -10.97
C ARG A 572 -6.68 5.39 -10.45
N LEU A 573 -6.87 5.49 -9.14
CA LEU A 573 -8.16 5.29 -8.52
C LEU A 573 -8.89 6.63 -8.39
N TYR A 574 -10.20 6.63 -8.66
CA TYR A 574 -11.00 7.84 -8.57
C TYR A 574 -11.58 8.00 -7.17
N MET A 575 -11.16 9.04 -6.45
CA MET A 575 -11.62 9.36 -5.10
C MET A 575 -12.88 10.24 -5.15
N PHE A 576 -14.07 9.65 -5.01
CA PHE A 576 -15.32 10.41 -4.97
C PHE A 576 -15.35 11.45 -3.84
N SER A 577 -14.67 11.15 -2.74
CA SER A 577 -14.58 12.06 -1.58
C SER A 577 -13.71 13.30 -1.81
N ASP A 578 -12.88 13.31 -2.86
CA ASP A 578 -12.08 14.48 -3.22
C ASP A 578 -12.91 15.55 -3.94
N ILE A 579 -14.10 15.20 -4.44
CA ILE A 579 -15.00 16.09 -5.16
C ILE A 579 -15.79 16.96 -4.17
N LYS A 580 -15.74 18.29 -4.34
CA LYS A 580 -16.49 19.26 -3.53
C LYS A 580 -17.75 19.76 -4.24
N ASN A 581 -18.50 20.63 -3.57
CA ASN A 581 -19.69 21.33 -4.07
C ASN A 581 -20.90 20.41 -4.31
N LYS A 582 -21.72 20.70 -5.32
CA LYS A 582 -23.01 20.02 -5.57
C LYS A 582 -22.82 18.55 -6.01
N GLU A 583 -21.65 18.26 -6.54
CA GLU A 583 -21.21 16.97 -7.06
C GLU A 583 -20.46 16.14 -5.99
N SER A 584 -20.37 16.63 -4.75
CA SER A 584 -19.73 15.92 -3.65
C SER A 584 -20.42 14.60 -3.30
N VAL A 585 -19.61 13.64 -2.83
CA VAL A 585 -20.10 12.37 -2.31
C VAL A 585 -21.07 12.59 -1.15
N SER A 586 -22.17 11.85 -1.14
CA SER A 586 -23.17 11.92 -0.07
C SER A 586 -23.46 10.52 0.48
N HIS A 587 -23.07 10.30 1.74
CA HIS A 587 -23.40 9.07 2.46
C HIS A 587 -24.86 9.10 2.90
N ILE A 588 -25.68 8.19 2.37
CA ILE A 588 -27.11 8.12 2.67
C ILE A 588 -27.38 7.21 3.87
N GLY A 589 -26.58 6.15 3.98
CA GLY A 589 -26.63 5.16 5.06
C GLY A 589 -25.65 4.04 4.77
N TYR A 590 -25.54 3.07 5.68
CA TYR A 590 -24.65 1.94 5.46
C TYR A 590 -25.00 1.20 4.16
N GLY A 591 -23.98 0.90 3.37
CA GLY A 591 -24.11 0.21 2.09
C GLY A 591 -24.70 1.08 0.97
N ASN A 592 -24.89 2.39 1.17
CA ASN A 592 -25.47 3.30 0.19
C ASN A 592 -24.71 4.63 0.12
N VAL A 593 -24.20 4.96 -1.06
CA VAL A 593 -23.54 6.24 -1.32
C VAL A 593 -24.03 6.85 -2.63
N ASP A 594 -24.36 8.13 -2.59
CA ASP A 594 -24.62 8.91 -3.80
C ASP A 594 -23.30 9.51 -4.30
N VAL A 595 -23.00 9.30 -5.57
CA VAL A 595 -21.79 9.77 -6.25
C VAL A 595 -22.14 10.37 -7.59
N TYR A 596 -21.17 11.05 -8.21
CA TYR A 596 -21.26 11.48 -9.59
C TYR A 596 -20.21 10.76 -10.42
N VAL A 597 -20.61 10.33 -11.62
CA VAL A 597 -19.73 9.75 -12.63
C VAL A 597 -19.92 10.49 -13.95
N ALA A 598 -18.96 10.40 -14.85
CA ALA A 598 -19.12 10.92 -16.20
C ALA A 598 -19.98 9.97 -17.04
N ALA A 599 -21.01 10.48 -17.70
CA ALA A 599 -21.86 9.72 -18.61
C ALA A 599 -22.23 10.57 -19.81
N HIS A 600 -22.56 9.94 -20.94
CA HIS A 600 -23.12 10.64 -22.08
C HIS A 600 -24.55 11.11 -21.76
N ASN A 601 -24.83 12.38 -22.03
CA ASN A 601 -26.17 12.96 -21.95
C ASN A 601 -26.98 12.63 -23.22
N GLU A 602 -28.22 13.13 -23.31
CA GLU A 602 -29.11 12.92 -24.46
C GLU A 602 -28.54 13.47 -25.79
N GLN A 603 -27.61 14.43 -25.72
CA GLN A 603 -26.91 15.01 -26.88
C GLN A 603 -25.63 14.24 -27.24
N GLY A 604 -25.33 13.13 -26.58
CA GLY A 604 -24.10 12.36 -26.80
C GLY A 604 -22.83 13.05 -26.27
N LYS A 605 -22.95 14.07 -25.41
CA LYS A 605 -21.82 14.75 -24.75
C LYS A 605 -21.61 14.22 -23.34
N LEU A 606 -20.36 14.20 -22.89
CA LEU A 606 -20.05 13.80 -21.51
C LEU A 606 -20.52 14.86 -20.51
N ALA A 607 -21.20 14.43 -19.44
CA ALA A 607 -21.66 15.28 -18.36
C ALA A 607 -21.66 14.52 -17.01
N PRO A 608 -21.61 15.24 -15.87
CA PRO A 608 -21.76 14.62 -14.55
C PRO A 608 -23.17 14.00 -14.38
N CYS A 609 -23.21 12.70 -14.12
CA CYS A 609 -24.43 11.92 -13.87
C CYS A 609 -24.44 11.43 -12.41
N ARG A 610 -25.54 11.71 -11.70
CA ARG A 610 -25.70 11.29 -10.31
C ARG A 610 -26.17 9.83 -10.23
N LEU A 611 -25.40 9.02 -9.51
CA LEU A 611 -25.69 7.62 -9.24
C LEU A 611 -25.82 7.35 -7.74
N ARG A 612 -26.58 6.30 -7.39
CA ARG A 612 -26.55 5.67 -6.08
C ARG A 612 -25.91 4.30 -6.18
N LEU A 613 -24.79 4.12 -5.48
CA LEU A 613 -24.08 2.85 -5.41
C LEU A 613 -24.53 2.10 -4.15
N ASN A 614 -25.02 0.88 -4.35
CA ASN A 614 -25.29 -0.07 -3.27
C ASN A 614 -24.09 -0.98 -3.10
N TYR A 615 -23.50 -1.04 -1.91
CA TYR A 615 -22.30 -1.84 -1.66
C TYR A 615 -22.41 -2.70 -0.40
N ALA A 616 -21.62 -3.77 -0.36
CA ALA A 616 -21.43 -4.61 0.80
C ALA A 616 -19.98 -4.52 1.29
N ALA A 617 -19.77 -3.98 2.50
CA ALA A 617 -18.45 -3.81 3.12
C ALA A 617 -18.39 -4.48 4.52
N PRO A 618 -18.31 -5.83 4.59
CA PRO A 618 -18.44 -6.56 5.85
C PRO A 618 -17.41 -6.16 6.91
N ARG A 619 -16.18 -5.87 6.49
CA ARG A 619 -15.09 -5.47 7.42
C ARG A 619 -15.37 -4.13 8.11
N MET A 620 -16.04 -3.19 7.45
CA MET A 620 -16.44 -1.93 8.09
C MET A 620 -17.52 -2.14 9.15
N VAL A 621 -18.45 -3.06 8.92
CA VAL A 621 -19.51 -3.39 9.92
C VAL A 621 -18.91 -4.07 11.12
N ARG A 622 -18.04 -5.06 10.86
CA ARG A 622 -17.32 -5.78 11.92
C ARG A 622 -16.58 -4.81 12.84
N ASP A 623 -15.85 -3.87 12.27
CA ASP A 623 -15.07 -2.89 13.04
C ASP A 623 -15.94 -1.74 13.57
N GLN A 624 -17.27 -1.85 13.45
CA GLN A 624 -18.27 -0.87 13.89
C GLN A 624 -18.04 0.53 13.30
N LEU A 625 -17.50 0.57 12.07
CA LEU A 625 -17.23 1.76 11.24
C LEU A 625 -18.35 2.07 10.25
N ALA A 626 -19.43 1.28 10.28
CA ALA A 626 -20.52 1.30 9.33
C ALA A 626 -21.54 2.43 9.55
N ASP A 627 -21.66 2.95 10.77
CA ASP A 627 -22.73 3.87 11.18
C ASP A 627 -22.31 5.36 11.11
N GLY A 628 -21.24 5.66 10.36
CA GLY A 628 -20.76 7.03 10.18
C GLY A 628 -20.34 7.66 11.51
N ALA A 629 -20.92 8.81 11.87
CA ALA A 629 -20.49 9.62 13.01
C ALA A 629 -20.65 8.97 14.39
N ALA A 630 -21.50 7.94 14.54
CA ALA A 630 -21.71 7.19 15.78
C ALA A 630 -20.82 5.93 15.90
N SER A 631 -19.98 5.69 14.90
CA SER A 631 -19.13 4.50 14.81
C SER A 631 -18.05 4.47 15.90
N LYS A 632 -17.86 3.30 16.50
CA LYS A 632 -16.82 3.04 17.51
C LYS A 632 -15.79 2.12 16.90
N TRP A 633 -14.51 2.48 16.87
CA TRP A 633 -13.51 1.55 16.36
C TRP A 633 -13.17 0.50 17.40
N LEU A 634 -13.84 -0.66 17.33
CA LEU A 634 -13.69 -1.77 18.28
C LEU A 634 -13.08 -2.99 17.59
N GLN A 635 -11.77 -2.98 17.41
CA GLN A 635 -11.04 -4.21 17.05
C GLN A 635 -10.81 -5.06 18.31
N PRO A 636 -10.68 -6.40 18.18
CA PRO A 636 -10.44 -7.29 19.32
C PRO A 636 -9.28 -6.85 20.24
N MET A 637 -8.21 -6.24 19.68
CA MET A 637 -7.12 -5.64 20.45
C MET A 637 -7.57 -4.49 21.36
N MET A 638 -8.48 -3.64 20.89
CA MET A 638 -8.95 -2.48 21.66
C MET A 638 -9.87 -2.92 22.79
N ALA A 639 -10.64 -3.99 22.59
CA ALA A 639 -11.45 -4.60 23.64
C ALA A 639 -10.58 -5.19 24.77
N ALA A 640 -9.42 -5.76 24.44
CA ALA A 640 -8.49 -6.31 25.42
C ALA A 640 -7.89 -5.24 26.36
N LEU A 641 -7.88 -3.98 25.93
CA LEU A 641 -7.37 -2.85 26.72
C LEU A 641 -8.38 -2.31 27.74
N GLY A 642 -9.63 -2.82 27.76
CA GLY A 642 -10.65 -2.42 28.73
C GLY A 642 -11.07 -0.94 28.66
N LEU A 643 -10.98 -0.34 27.47
CA LEU A 643 -11.22 1.10 27.26
C LEU A 643 -12.70 1.47 27.41
N GLN A 644 -12.96 2.56 28.13
CA GLN A 644 -14.30 3.15 28.20
C GLN A 644 -14.70 3.73 26.83
N PRO A 645 -16.01 3.82 26.50
CA PRO A 645 -16.48 4.29 25.19
C PRO A 645 -15.92 5.64 24.74
N GLU A 646 -15.69 6.55 25.67
CA GLU A 646 -15.13 7.88 25.45
C GLU A 646 -13.61 7.89 25.20
N GLU A 647 -12.92 6.82 25.60
CA GLU A 647 -11.48 6.59 25.42
C GLU A 647 -11.18 5.81 24.12
N GLN A 648 -12.21 5.24 23.48
CA GLN A 648 -12.08 4.50 22.23
C GLN A 648 -11.76 5.45 21.07
N PRO A 649 -10.91 5.03 20.11
CA PRO A 649 -10.64 5.83 18.93
C PRO A 649 -11.90 6.07 18.10
N GLN A 650 -12.04 7.29 17.60
CA GLN A 650 -13.20 7.74 16.82
C GLN A 650 -12.75 8.15 15.41
N PHE A 651 -13.68 8.33 14.49
CA PHE A 651 -13.35 8.94 13.20
C PHE A 651 -12.80 10.35 13.39
N ALA A 652 -11.79 10.70 12.58
CA ALA A 652 -11.19 12.02 12.59
C ALA A 652 -12.25 13.12 12.36
N ARG A 653 -12.02 14.29 12.95
CA ARG A 653 -12.90 15.47 12.80
C ARG A 653 -12.39 16.41 11.71
N ASP A 654 -13.30 17.11 11.05
CA ASP A 654 -12.98 18.20 10.13
C ASP A 654 -12.59 19.48 10.90
N SER A 655 -12.17 20.52 10.17
CA SER A 655 -11.80 21.82 10.75
C SER A 655 -12.96 22.55 11.46
N LYS A 656 -14.19 22.05 11.32
CA LYS A 656 -15.40 22.55 11.99
C LYS A 656 -15.84 21.64 13.15
N GLY A 657 -15.00 20.67 13.54
CA GLY A 657 -15.24 19.75 14.65
C GLY A 657 -16.27 18.65 14.37
N ARG A 658 -16.69 18.47 13.11
CA ARG A 658 -17.65 17.43 12.69
C ARG A 658 -16.92 16.16 12.31
N THR A 659 -17.50 15.01 12.60
CA THR A 659 -16.93 13.71 12.21
C THR A 659 -16.83 13.59 10.69
N LYS A 660 -15.64 13.28 10.17
CA LYS A 660 -15.45 13.01 8.74
C LYS A 660 -16.08 11.65 8.41
N PRO A 661 -16.97 11.57 7.40
CA PRO A 661 -17.41 10.28 6.90
C PRO A 661 -16.22 9.54 6.25
N PRO A 662 -16.28 8.20 6.17
CA PRO A 662 -15.22 7.43 5.50
C PRO A 662 -15.10 7.87 4.04
N ALA A 663 -13.87 8.07 3.57
CA ALA A 663 -13.65 8.42 2.17
C ALA A 663 -14.12 7.27 1.26
N VAL A 664 -14.45 7.56 -0.01
CA VAL A 664 -14.96 6.59 -0.97
C VAL A 664 -14.18 6.71 -2.27
N GLU A 665 -13.57 5.61 -2.67
CA GLU A 665 -12.74 5.51 -3.87
C GLU A 665 -13.21 4.35 -4.74
N LEU A 666 -13.33 4.57 -6.06
CA LEU A 666 -13.68 3.54 -7.02
C LEU A 666 -12.46 2.67 -7.35
N MET A 667 -12.61 1.34 -7.24
CA MET A 667 -11.58 0.38 -7.57
C MET A 667 -12.16 -0.76 -8.43
N PRO A 668 -12.10 -0.65 -9.76
CA PRO A 668 -12.39 -1.76 -10.66
C PRO A 668 -11.29 -2.82 -10.53
N ASP A 669 -11.65 -4.09 -10.43
CA ASP A 669 -10.71 -5.18 -10.17
C ASP A 669 -10.98 -6.40 -11.05
N TRP A 670 -9.92 -6.93 -11.65
CA TRP A 670 -9.98 -8.09 -12.55
C TRP A 670 -9.58 -9.35 -11.78
N VAL A 671 -10.47 -10.34 -11.71
CA VAL A 671 -10.27 -11.54 -10.89
C VAL A 671 -10.41 -12.83 -11.69
N GLY A 672 -9.61 -13.83 -11.29
CA GLY A 672 -9.61 -15.16 -11.87
C GLY A 672 -8.81 -15.27 -13.16
N ARG A 673 -8.50 -16.50 -13.60
CA ARG A 673 -7.78 -16.74 -14.87
C ARG A 673 -8.58 -16.24 -16.09
N LYS A 674 -9.91 -16.32 -16.03
CA LYS A 674 -10.84 -15.81 -17.04
C LYS A 674 -11.01 -14.27 -17.02
N ARG A 675 -10.35 -13.57 -16.09
CA ARG A 675 -10.38 -12.10 -15.90
C ARG A 675 -11.80 -11.55 -15.91
N PHE A 676 -12.60 -11.86 -14.89
CA PHE A 676 -13.89 -11.20 -14.69
C PHE A 676 -13.70 -9.85 -14.00
N LEU A 677 -14.32 -8.81 -14.55
CA LEU A 677 -14.33 -7.47 -13.96
C LEU A 677 -15.35 -7.41 -12.81
N HIS A 678 -14.95 -6.86 -11.66
CA HIS A 678 -15.88 -6.46 -10.62
C HIS A 678 -15.50 -5.13 -10.00
N PHE A 679 -16.50 -4.38 -9.54
CA PHE A 679 -16.29 -3.06 -8.96
C PHE A 679 -16.27 -3.10 -7.43
N LEU A 680 -15.19 -2.60 -6.86
CA LEU A 680 -15.00 -2.37 -5.44
C LEU A 680 -15.06 -0.88 -5.13
N LEU A 681 -15.38 -0.58 -3.88
CA LEU A 681 -15.18 0.72 -3.25
C LEU A 681 -14.15 0.56 -2.14
N ASN A 682 -13.08 1.34 -2.21
CA ASN A 682 -12.13 1.48 -1.11
C ASN A 682 -12.62 2.57 -0.17
N PHE A 683 -12.46 2.34 1.13
CA PHE A 683 -12.80 3.27 2.19
C PHE A 683 -11.57 3.53 3.06
N PRO A 684 -10.75 4.53 2.69
CA PRO A 684 -9.73 5.07 3.57
C PRO A 684 -10.39 5.64 4.83
N VAL A 685 -9.96 5.16 5.99
CA VAL A 685 -10.48 5.59 7.28
C VAL A 685 -9.38 6.25 8.09
N ASP A 686 -9.63 7.52 8.43
CA ASP A 686 -8.82 8.28 9.37
C ASP A 686 -9.44 8.20 10.77
N ILE A 687 -8.63 7.75 11.72
CA ILE A 687 -9.02 7.54 13.11
C ILE A 687 -8.27 8.53 13.99
N ASP A 688 -9.00 9.26 14.81
CA ASP A 688 -8.47 10.06 15.91
C ASP A 688 -8.08 9.14 17.08
N THR A 689 -6.79 9.11 17.37
CA THR A 689 -6.19 8.32 18.44
C THR A 689 -5.68 9.18 19.59
N GLU A 690 -6.03 10.47 19.67
CA GLU A 690 -5.49 11.37 20.68
C GLU A 690 -5.86 10.91 22.09
N LYS A 691 -7.15 10.63 22.34
CA LYS A 691 -7.63 10.14 23.65
C LYS A 691 -7.01 8.80 24.05
N LEU A 692 -6.88 7.89 23.08
CA LEU A 692 -6.20 6.62 23.27
C LEU A 692 -4.73 6.85 23.68
N THR A 693 -4.06 7.77 22.98
CA THR A 693 -2.68 8.16 23.28
C THR A 693 -2.57 8.84 24.64
N GLN A 694 -3.53 9.67 25.06
CA GLN A 694 -3.51 10.26 26.41
C GLN A 694 -3.70 9.20 27.50
N ARG A 695 -4.54 8.18 27.24
CA ARG A 695 -4.82 7.11 28.21
C ARG A 695 -3.68 6.10 28.35
N ILE A 696 -3.10 5.68 27.23
CA ILE A 696 -2.05 4.65 27.15
C ILE A 696 -0.65 5.28 27.17
N GLY A 697 -0.50 6.38 26.44
CA GLY A 697 0.77 7.06 26.18
C GLY A 697 1.25 7.84 27.39
N LYS A 698 1.91 7.12 28.30
CA LYS A 698 2.84 7.73 29.26
C LYS A 698 4.18 7.96 28.57
N SER A 699 4.18 8.73 27.48
CA SER A 699 5.35 8.91 26.60
C SER A 699 6.57 9.44 27.36
N SER A 700 6.34 10.34 28.32
CA SER A 700 7.37 10.85 29.23
C SER A 700 7.97 9.75 30.12
N ARG A 701 7.15 8.83 30.63
CA ARG A 701 7.60 7.71 31.48
C ARG A 701 8.52 6.74 30.73
N TRP A 702 8.23 6.49 29.46
CA TRP A 702 8.98 5.53 28.63
C TRP A 702 10.05 6.20 27.75
N ALA A 703 10.25 7.51 27.88
CA ALA A 703 11.29 8.22 27.15
C ALA A 703 12.67 7.69 27.56
N LYS A 704 13.49 7.34 26.56
CA LYS A 704 14.85 6.79 26.75
C LYS A 704 14.92 5.47 27.57
N GLN A 705 13.81 4.76 27.76
CA GLN A 705 13.80 3.45 28.46
C GLN A 705 13.99 2.24 27.52
N MET A 706 14.07 2.48 26.22
CA MET A 706 14.08 1.44 25.18
C MET A 706 15.39 1.53 24.40
N ASN A 707 16.00 0.38 24.13
CA ASN A 707 17.08 0.28 23.16
C ASN A 707 16.52 0.57 21.75
N ALA A 708 17.14 1.49 21.01
CA ALA A 708 16.59 2.03 19.77
C ALA A 708 17.65 2.32 18.71
N ALA A 709 17.30 2.05 17.45
CA ALA A 709 18.06 2.51 16.29
C ALA A 709 17.59 3.92 15.87
N TRP A 710 18.54 4.78 15.53
CA TRP A 710 18.31 6.17 15.13
C TRP A 710 18.73 6.37 13.67
N GLU A 711 18.00 7.23 12.96
CA GLU A 711 18.36 7.67 11.61
C GLU A 711 18.01 9.17 11.50
N LYS A 712 18.99 10.00 11.12
CA LYS A 712 18.83 11.47 11.03
C LYS A 712 18.22 12.10 12.29
N ASN A 713 18.70 11.70 13.48
CA ASN A 713 18.18 12.13 14.79
C ASN A 713 16.69 11.80 15.05
N LYS A 714 16.10 10.90 14.26
CA LYS A 714 14.76 10.36 14.50
C LYS A 714 14.87 8.90 14.88
N ILE A 715 14.04 8.46 15.84
CA ILE A 715 13.96 7.06 16.21
C ILE A 715 13.40 6.28 15.02
N LYS A 716 14.21 5.37 14.46
CA LYS A 716 13.81 4.47 13.37
C LYS A 716 13.11 3.23 13.92
N GLN A 717 13.65 2.66 14.99
CA GLN A 717 13.14 1.41 15.56
C GLN A 717 13.43 1.32 17.06
N ARG A 718 12.55 0.68 17.82
CA ARG A 718 12.74 0.31 19.23
C ARG A 718 12.78 -1.21 19.32
N PHE A 719 13.78 -1.78 20.00
CA PHE A 719 14.02 -3.22 20.06
C PHE A 719 13.44 -3.85 21.33
N HIS A 720 13.91 -3.41 22.50
CA HIS A 720 13.50 -3.94 23.81
C HIS A 720 13.65 -2.88 24.89
N VAL A 721 12.99 -3.10 26.04
CA VAL A 721 13.18 -2.30 27.25
C VAL A 721 14.60 -2.52 27.76
N MET A 722 15.32 -1.46 28.10
CA MET A 722 16.65 -1.55 28.70
C MET A 722 16.56 -2.23 30.07
N TRP A 723 17.53 -3.06 30.42
CA TRP A 723 17.64 -3.75 31.71
C TRP A 723 18.88 -3.27 32.48
N ASP A 724 18.89 -3.58 33.77
CA ASP A 724 20.04 -3.34 34.64
C ASP A 724 21.27 -4.08 34.08
N ASN A 725 22.44 -3.44 34.14
CA ASN A 725 23.71 -3.89 33.54
C ASN A 725 23.85 -3.84 32.01
N MET A 726 22.92 -3.22 31.28
CA MET A 726 23.15 -2.95 29.85
C MET A 726 24.08 -1.75 29.66
N GLU A 727 25.01 -1.83 28.70
CA GLU A 727 25.84 -0.69 28.30
C GLU A 727 24.98 0.35 27.56
N VAL A 728 24.95 1.57 28.08
CA VAL A 728 24.16 2.68 27.52
C VAL A 728 25.00 3.94 27.49
N LYS A 729 25.05 4.61 26.33
CA LYS A 729 25.73 5.89 26.16
C LYS A 729 25.10 6.95 27.06
N ASP A 730 25.88 7.89 27.58
CA ASP A 730 25.38 8.92 28.51
C ASP A 730 24.24 9.76 27.94
N THR A 731 24.27 10.04 26.63
CA THR A 731 23.22 10.78 25.92
C THR A 731 21.87 10.03 25.88
N GLN A 732 21.91 8.71 26.03
CA GLN A 732 20.77 7.80 25.98
C GLN A 732 20.23 7.44 27.37
N LYS A 733 20.88 7.85 28.46
CA LYS A 733 20.39 7.59 29.82
C LYS A 733 19.08 8.35 30.08
N PRO A 734 18.03 7.69 30.61
CA PRO A 734 16.83 8.38 31.07
C PRO A 734 17.13 9.15 32.37
N ASN A 735 16.34 10.18 32.65
CA ASN A 735 16.45 10.94 33.92
C ASN A 735 16.16 10.06 35.15
N GLN A 736 15.34 9.03 34.98
CA GLN A 736 14.99 8.04 35.99
C GLN A 736 14.74 6.72 35.26
N TRP A 737 15.31 5.62 35.71
CA TRP A 737 15.05 4.31 35.14
C TRP A 737 13.64 3.80 35.47
N TRP A 738 13.06 2.99 34.58
CA TRP A 738 11.72 2.45 34.78
C TRP A 738 11.61 1.59 36.06
N TRP A 739 12.68 0.87 36.43
CA TRP A 739 12.70 0.07 37.65
C TRP A 739 12.79 0.92 38.93
N ASP A 740 13.28 2.15 38.85
CA ASP A 740 13.38 3.10 39.97
C ASP A 740 12.14 3.99 40.14
N ASN A 741 11.17 3.89 39.22
CA ASN A 741 9.96 4.70 39.27
C ASN A 741 8.99 4.19 40.34
N PRO A 742 8.60 5.02 41.35
CA PRO A 742 7.76 4.57 42.46
C PRO A 742 6.39 4.03 42.04
N GLU A 743 5.79 4.60 40.98
CA GLU A 743 4.49 4.12 40.48
C GLU A 743 4.62 2.76 39.78
N ILE A 744 5.70 2.53 39.04
CA ILE A 744 5.94 1.25 38.37
C ILE A 744 6.24 0.17 39.40
N GLN A 745 6.98 0.50 40.46
CA GLN A 745 7.24 -0.45 41.54
C GLN A 745 5.96 -0.84 42.31
N ARG A 746 5.05 0.13 42.52
CA ARG A 746 3.78 -0.10 43.23
C ARG A 746 2.76 -0.85 42.38
N ASP A 747 2.51 -0.38 41.16
CA ASP A 747 1.38 -0.82 40.34
C ASP A 747 1.80 -1.82 39.23
N GLY A 748 3.10 -1.93 38.98
CA GLY A 748 3.64 -2.62 37.82
C GLY A 748 3.39 -1.85 36.52
N PHE A 749 3.59 -2.55 35.40
CA PHE A 749 3.26 -2.06 34.07
C PHE A 749 2.67 -3.17 33.22
N THR A 750 2.00 -2.80 32.13
CA THR A 750 1.38 -3.74 31.21
C THR A 750 2.05 -3.73 29.84
N CYS A 751 2.17 -4.91 29.24
CA CYS A 751 2.74 -5.11 27.91
C CYS A 751 1.73 -5.87 27.04
N LEU A 752 1.38 -5.33 25.86
CA LEU A 752 0.60 -6.05 24.87
C LEU A 752 1.55 -6.78 23.92
N ALA A 753 1.73 -8.08 24.12
CA ALA A 753 2.48 -8.94 23.23
C ALA A 753 1.59 -9.41 22.07
N ILE A 754 2.15 -9.43 20.86
CA ILE A 754 1.47 -9.88 19.65
C ILE A 754 2.39 -10.85 18.91
N ASP A 755 1.95 -12.09 18.75
CA ASP A 755 2.64 -13.07 17.93
C ASP A 755 2.12 -12.97 16.48
N LEU A 756 2.96 -12.44 15.59
CA LEU A 756 2.70 -12.34 14.15
C LEU A 756 3.12 -13.60 13.38
N GLY A 757 3.68 -14.62 14.05
CA GLY A 757 4.27 -15.82 13.45
C GLY A 757 3.27 -16.74 12.74
N GLN A 758 1.97 -16.52 12.94
CA GLN A 758 0.94 -17.27 12.22
C GLN A 758 0.63 -16.62 10.87
N ARG A 759 0.83 -17.35 9.76
CA ARG A 759 0.65 -16.85 8.38
C ARG A 759 -0.69 -16.13 8.09
N ARG A 760 -1.75 -16.29 8.90
CA ARG A 760 -3.11 -15.73 8.65
C ARG A 760 -3.88 -15.26 9.91
N ALA A 761 -3.22 -15.19 11.06
CA ALA A 761 -3.78 -14.68 12.31
C ALA A 761 -2.64 -14.09 13.15
N ALA A 762 -2.95 -13.35 14.20
CA ALA A 762 -1.97 -13.03 15.22
C ALA A 762 -2.59 -13.31 16.58
N ASP A 763 -1.89 -13.94 17.50
CA ASP A 763 -2.38 -14.07 18.86
C ASP A 763 -1.87 -12.89 19.68
N PHE A 764 -2.68 -12.42 20.62
CA PHE A 764 -2.29 -11.36 21.54
C PHE A 764 -2.37 -11.85 22.98
N ALA A 765 -1.45 -11.34 23.79
CA ALA A 765 -1.46 -11.49 25.23
C ALA A 765 -1.17 -10.12 25.88
N LEU A 766 -2.09 -9.65 26.71
CA LEU A 766 -1.85 -8.54 27.61
C LEU A 766 -1.23 -9.11 28.88
N LEU A 767 0.01 -8.70 29.15
CA LEU A 767 0.83 -9.15 30.26
C LEU A 767 0.90 -8.08 31.34
N HIS A 768 0.81 -8.47 32.61
CA HIS A 768 1.12 -7.62 33.77
C HIS A 768 2.52 -7.96 34.27
N THR A 769 3.37 -6.96 34.46
CA THR A 769 4.71 -7.12 35.05
C THR A 769 4.83 -6.29 36.33
N ALA A 770 5.31 -6.87 37.43
CA ALA A 770 5.45 -6.20 38.71
C ALA A 770 6.70 -6.67 39.49
N ALA A 771 7.15 -5.85 40.45
CA ALA A 771 8.33 -6.07 41.29
C ALA A 771 8.04 -6.93 42.55
N SER A 772 6.96 -7.72 42.51
CA SER A 772 6.53 -8.61 43.59
C SER A 772 5.90 -9.87 43.01
N GLU A 773 5.94 -10.97 43.77
CA GLU A 773 5.27 -12.20 43.36
C GLU A 773 3.77 -11.95 43.19
N LEU A 774 3.26 -12.32 42.02
CA LEU A 774 1.87 -12.10 41.65
C LEU A 774 1.02 -13.31 42.09
N LYS A 775 -0.24 -13.08 42.44
CA LYS A 775 -1.21 -14.18 42.65
C LYS A 775 -1.56 -14.85 41.30
N ASP A 776 -1.78 -16.17 41.31
CA ASP A 776 -1.98 -17.08 40.15
C ASP A 776 -0.68 -17.58 39.49
N TRP A 777 -0.75 -18.14 38.28
CA TRP A 777 0.40 -18.64 37.51
C TRP A 777 1.22 -17.45 36.95
N PHE A 778 2.49 -17.35 37.31
CA PHE A 778 3.41 -16.28 36.91
C PHE A 778 4.80 -16.81 36.54
N VAL A 779 5.57 -15.99 35.81
CA VAL A 779 6.96 -16.29 35.41
C VAL A 779 7.88 -15.16 35.88
N ARG A 780 9.01 -15.50 36.50
CA ARG A 780 10.08 -14.53 36.80
C ARG A 780 10.80 -14.17 35.50
N ILE A 781 10.87 -12.88 35.18
CA ILE A 781 11.44 -12.40 33.90
C ILE A 781 12.85 -11.84 34.04
N GLY A 782 13.26 -11.46 35.25
CA GLY A 782 14.61 -10.93 35.49
C GLY A 782 14.72 -10.12 36.77
N GLU A 783 15.85 -9.44 36.90
CA GLU A 783 16.17 -8.54 38.02
C GLU A 783 16.60 -7.18 37.47
N ALA A 784 16.12 -6.10 38.08
CA ALA A 784 16.53 -4.74 37.76
C ALA A 784 16.35 -3.82 38.96
N GLY A 785 17.35 -2.98 39.25
CA GLY A 785 17.32 -2.07 40.40
C GLY A 785 17.29 -2.82 41.74
N GLY A 786 17.96 -3.98 41.81
CA GLY A 786 17.97 -4.86 42.97
C GLY A 786 16.61 -5.51 43.29
N LYS A 787 15.68 -5.57 42.33
CA LYS A 787 14.34 -6.15 42.50
C LYS A 787 14.08 -7.24 41.46
N SER A 788 13.48 -8.34 41.91
CA SER A 788 13.00 -9.39 41.02
C SER A 788 11.64 -9.01 40.41
N TRP A 789 11.53 -9.15 39.09
CA TRP A 789 10.33 -8.82 38.33
C TRP A 789 9.63 -10.09 37.83
N TYR A 790 8.31 -10.10 37.97
CA TYR A 790 7.44 -11.22 37.61
C TYR A 790 6.38 -10.77 36.63
N THR A 791 5.97 -11.68 35.73
CA THR A 791 4.95 -11.42 34.71
C THR A 791 3.84 -12.47 34.73
N ARG A 792 2.59 -12.04 34.47
CA ARG A 792 1.43 -12.92 34.28
C ARG A 792 0.50 -12.42 33.17
N ILE A 793 -0.45 -13.25 32.76
CA ILE A 793 -1.54 -12.83 31.87
C ILE A 793 -2.52 -11.93 32.63
N TRP A 794 -2.80 -10.75 32.08
CA TRP A 794 -3.74 -9.78 32.64
C TRP A 794 -5.19 -10.33 32.57
N LYS A 795 -6.02 -10.02 33.57
CA LYS A 795 -7.46 -10.34 33.58
C LYS A 795 -8.21 -9.08 34.04
N HIS A 796 -9.28 -8.69 33.35
CA HIS A 796 -10.12 -7.57 33.77
C HIS A 796 -11.61 -7.89 33.58
N GLU A 797 -12.48 -7.15 34.25
CA GLU A 797 -13.93 -7.24 34.06
C GLU A 797 -14.37 -6.39 32.88
N ASN A 798 -15.25 -6.93 32.04
CA ASN A 798 -15.80 -6.20 30.91
C ASN A 798 -16.70 -5.05 31.41
N PRO A 799 -16.36 -3.77 31.17
CA PRO A 799 -17.18 -2.65 31.64
C PRO A 799 -18.57 -2.60 31.01
N ALA A 800 -18.76 -3.19 29.82
CA ALA A 800 -20.07 -3.30 29.16
C ALA A 800 -20.91 -4.49 29.67
N ARG A 801 -20.28 -5.44 30.37
CA ARG A 801 -20.92 -6.66 30.92
C ARG A 801 -20.30 -7.00 32.28
N PRO A 802 -20.75 -6.31 33.35
CA PRO A 802 -20.31 -6.61 34.71
C PRO A 802 -20.50 -8.10 34.98
N ASN A 803 -19.48 -8.77 35.54
CA ASN A 803 -19.35 -10.22 35.76
C ASN A 803 -18.75 -11.06 34.61
N GLU A 804 -18.54 -10.52 33.41
CA GLU A 804 -17.80 -11.23 32.36
C GLU A 804 -16.29 -10.92 32.47
N LYS A 805 -15.50 -11.87 32.98
CA LYS A 805 -14.04 -11.75 33.03
C LYS A 805 -13.46 -11.91 31.62
N VAL A 806 -12.85 -10.84 31.10
CA VAL A 806 -12.12 -10.88 29.83
C VAL A 806 -10.71 -11.39 30.11
N SER A 807 -10.35 -12.52 29.50
CA SER A 807 -8.98 -13.01 29.52
C SER A 807 -8.08 -12.06 28.73
N GLY A 808 -6.94 -11.66 29.28
CA GLY A 808 -5.90 -10.90 28.56
C GLY A 808 -5.16 -11.74 27.52
N ILE A 809 -5.80 -12.75 26.94
CA ILE A 809 -5.33 -13.52 25.80
C ILE A 809 -6.45 -13.58 24.77
N GLY A 810 -6.09 -13.53 23.50
CA GLY A 810 -7.04 -13.70 22.41
C GLY A 810 -6.36 -13.84 21.06
N SER A 811 -7.15 -14.10 20.03
CA SER A 811 -6.66 -14.23 18.67
C SER A 811 -7.18 -13.10 17.77
N LEU A 812 -6.27 -12.39 17.13
CA LEU A 812 -6.46 -11.55 15.95
C LEU A 812 -6.53 -12.45 14.72
N ARG A 813 -7.60 -13.23 14.63
CA ARG A 813 -7.87 -13.99 13.42
C ARG A 813 -8.22 -13.00 12.29
N LEU A 814 -8.11 -13.45 11.04
CA LEU A 814 -8.98 -12.98 9.98
C LEU A 814 -10.19 -13.91 9.91
N PRO A 815 -11.36 -13.60 10.51
CA PRO A 815 -12.55 -14.40 10.27
C PRO A 815 -13.60 -13.64 9.46
N GLY A 816 -14.35 -14.40 8.66
CA GLY A 816 -15.77 -14.14 8.50
C GLY A 816 -16.42 -14.48 9.84
N GLU A 817 -17.06 -13.49 10.44
CA GLU A 817 -17.48 -13.47 11.84
C GLU A 817 -19.00 -13.32 11.86
N ASP A 818 -19.66 -13.73 12.94
CA ASP A 818 -21.11 -13.64 13.22
C ASP A 818 -21.71 -12.19 13.20
N ALA A 819 -21.21 -11.29 12.36
CA ALA A 819 -21.70 -9.94 12.16
C ALA A 819 -23.01 -9.94 11.37
N LYS A 820 -23.90 -8.98 11.68
CA LYS A 820 -25.03 -8.65 10.82
C LYS A 820 -24.48 -8.01 9.54
N VAL A 821 -24.38 -8.75 8.45
CA VAL A 821 -23.97 -8.24 7.15
C VAL A 821 -25.18 -7.73 6.38
N PHE A 822 -25.03 -6.65 5.63
CA PHE A 822 -26.10 -6.18 4.74
C PHE A 822 -25.91 -6.74 3.32
N TYR A 823 -26.95 -7.35 2.78
CA TYR A 823 -27.01 -7.84 1.40
C TYR A 823 -28.21 -7.22 0.70
N LYS A 824 -28.00 -6.58 -0.46
CA LYS A 824 -29.05 -5.85 -1.21
C LYS A 824 -29.84 -4.85 -0.32
N GLY A 825 -29.14 -4.13 0.55
CA GLY A 825 -29.74 -3.15 1.47
C GLY A 825 -30.49 -3.74 2.67
N LYS A 826 -30.46 -5.06 2.91
CA LYS A 826 -31.12 -5.72 4.06
C LYS A 826 -30.11 -6.36 5.00
N ALA A 827 -30.28 -6.19 6.31
CA ALA A 827 -29.45 -6.84 7.33
C ALA A 827 -29.78 -8.33 7.44
N GLY A 828 -28.75 -9.18 7.43
CA GLY A 828 -28.85 -10.62 7.65
C GLY A 828 -27.69 -11.13 8.51
N ARG A 829 -27.88 -12.28 9.18
CA ARG A 829 -26.82 -12.91 9.99
C ARG A 829 -25.88 -13.70 9.08
N GLU A 830 -24.56 -13.51 9.21
CA GLU A 830 -23.57 -14.32 8.50
C GLU A 830 -23.69 -15.81 8.92
N LEU A 831 -23.60 -16.75 7.98
CA LEU A 831 -23.86 -18.19 8.20
C LEU A 831 -22.68 -18.95 8.86
N SER A 832 -21.86 -18.31 9.71
CA SER A 832 -20.58 -18.88 10.18
C SER A 832 -20.33 -18.69 11.68
N GLY A 833 -20.02 -19.78 12.41
CA GLY A 833 -19.62 -19.75 13.83
C GLY A 833 -18.24 -20.36 14.13
N LYS A 834 -17.89 -20.53 15.41
CA LYS A 834 -16.57 -21.04 15.92
C LYS A 834 -16.07 -22.34 15.27
N LYS A 835 -16.97 -23.16 14.72
CA LYS A 835 -16.68 -24.45 14.07
C LYS A 835 -16.69 -24.40 12.52
N GLY A 836 -17.00 -23.25 11.93
CA GLY A 836 -17.23 -23.09 10.49
C GLY A 836 -18.71 -22.82 10.15
N ARG A 837 -19.02 -22.71 8.84
CA ARG A 837 -20.43 -22.61 8.40
C ARG A 837 -21.16 -23.94 8.60
N LEU A 838 -22.46 -23.90 8.88
CA LEU A 838 -23.30 -25.09 8.76
C LEU A 838 -23.41 -25.50 7.29
N ALA A 839 -23.59 -26.79 7.05
CA ALA A 839 -24.01 -27.27 5.73
C ALA A 839 -25.47 -26.86 5.52
N ASP A 840 -25.82 -26.48 4.30
CA ASP A 840 -27.23 -26.45 3.90
C ASP A 840 -27.69 -27.87 3.47
N ALA A 841 -28.94 -27.99 3.03
CA ALA A 841 -29.53 -29.27 2.65
C ALA A 841 -28.74 -29.96 1.52
N ASP A 842 -28.51 -29.27 0.41
CA ASP A 842 -27.79 -29.84 -0.74
C ASP A 842 -26.34 -30.20 -0.37
N ASP A 843 -25.68 -29.41 0.47
CA ASP A 843 -24.32 -29.72 0.93
C ASP A 843 -24.26 -31.01 1.74
N TYR A 844 -25.30 -31.25 2.55
CA TYR A 844 -25.42 -32.43 3.39
C TYR A 844 -25.82 -33.65 2.57
N GLU A 845 -26.72 -33.52 1.61
CA GLU A 845 -27.05 -34.58 0.64
C GLU A 845 -25.82 -34.99 -0.18
N GLU A 846 -25.05 -34.02 -0.69
CA GLU A 846 -23.80 -34.29 -1.39
C GLU A 846 -22.79 -35.02 -0.48
N ALA A 847 -22.73 -34.66 0.81
CA ALA A 847 -21.86 -35.32 1.78
C ALA A 847 -22.29 -36.77 2.02
N ILE A 848 -23.59 -37.03 2.16
CA ILE A 848 -24.14 -38.39 2.33
C ILE A 848 -23.82 -39.24 1.11
N GLU A 849 -24.08 -38.74 -0.10
CA GLU A 849 -23.80 -39.48 -1.34
C GLU A 849 -22.30 -39.81 -1.47
N LEU A 850 -21.42 -38.87 -1.13
CA LEU A 850 -19.97 -39.09 -1.17
C LEU A 850 -19.52 -40.10 -0.10
N ALA A 851 -20.08 -40.03 1.10
CA ALA A 851 -19.80 -40.98 2.17
C ALA A 851 -20.25 -42.40 1.79
N GLU A 852 -21.45 -42.57 1.22
CA GLU A 852 -21.97 -43.86 0.76
C GLU A 852 -21.06 -44.52 -0.29
N LYS A 853 -20.49 -43.73 -1.21
CA LYS A 853 -19.52 -44.24 -2.20
C LYS A 853 -18.19 -44.69 -1.60
N LEU A 854 -17.80 -44.11 -0.47
CA LEU A 854 -16.53 -44.38 0.22
C LEU A 854 -16.66 -45.41 1.35
N LEU A 855 -17.87 -45.71 1.79
CA LEU A 855 -18.16 -46.69 2.83
C LEU A 855 -18.26 -48.12 2.28
N HIS A 856 -18.27 -49.07 3.20
CA HIS A 856 -18.61 -50.47 2.90
C HIS A 856 -20.14 -50.66 2.90
N SER A 857 -20.61 -51.77 2.32
CA SER A 857 -22.03 -52.11 2.18
C SER A 857 -22.81 -52.14 3.51
N ASP A 858 -22.14 -52.38 4.64
CA ASP A 858 -22.78 -52.53 5.95
C ASP A 858 -22.72 -51.26 6.83
N GLU A 859 -21.98 -50.23 6.42
CA GLU A 859 -21.85 -48.96 7.15
C GLU A 859 -22.76 -47.87 6.56
N LYS A 860 -23.49 -47.15 7.43
CA LYS A 860 -24.39 -46.06 7.02
C LYS A 860 -23.69 -44.70 7.11
N ALA A 861 -23.82 -43.87 6.08
CA ALA A 861 -23.24 -42.52 6.03
C ALA A 861 -23.68 -41.62 7.20
N LYS A 862 -24.93 -41.76 7.68
CA LYS A 862 -25.46 -41.02 8.83
C LYS A 862 -24.71 -41.28 10.14
N ALA A 863 -24.18 -42.50 10.34
CA ALA A 863 -23.38 -42.82 11.53
C ALA A 863 -22.09 -42.00 11.60
N TRP A 864 -21.57 -41.59 10.44
CA TRP A 864 -20.42 -40.70 10.34
C TRP A 864 -20.86 -39.23 10.37
N LEU A 865 -21.79 -38.82 9.51
CA LEU A 865 -22.10 -37.41 9.23
C LEU A 865 -23.19 -36.79 10.12
N GLY A 866 -23.84 -37.56 10.99
CA GLY A 866 -25.01 -37.13 11.78
C GLY A 866 -26.32 -37.32 11.01
N ASP A 867 -27.45 -37.14 11.67
CA ASP A 867 -28.79 -37.31 11.08
C ASP A 867 -29.31 -36.05 10.36
N SER A 868 -28.65 -34.90 10.58
CA SER A 868 -29.06 -33.60 10.03
C SER A 868 -27.88 -32.68 9.68
N CYS A 869 -28.12 -31.70 8.81
CA CYS A 869 -27.13 -30.70 8.39
C CYS A 869 -26.66 -29.76 9.52
N SER A 870 -27.38 -29.74 10.65
CA SER A 870 -27.08 -28.95 11.85
C SER A 870 -26.12 -29.60 12.84
N GLU A 871 -25.94 -30.93 12.80
CA GLU A 871 -25.14 -31.65 13.79
C GLU A 871 -23.63 -31.48 13.60
N ASN A 872 -23.19 -31.45 12.34
CA ASN A 872 -21.80 -31.23 11.97
C ASN A 872 -21.71 -30.03 11.05
N SER A 873 -20.79 -29.11 11.35
CA SER A 873 -20.48 -28.00 10.44
C SER A 873 -19.93 -28.52 9.12
N PHE A 874 -20.03 -27.72 8.06
CA PHE A 874 -19.53 -28.07 6.74
C PHE A 874 -18.03 -28.48 6.76
N PRO A 875 -17.14 -27.81 7.51
CA PRO A 875 -15.76 -28.28 7.66
C PRO A 875 -15.62 -29.60 8.42
N GLU A 876 -16.41 -29.84 9.48
CA GLU A 876 -16.41 -31.12 10.22
C GLU A 876 -16.92 -32.27 9.35
N GLN A 877 -17.94 -32.04 8.52
CA GLN A 877 -18.37 -33.01 7.51
C GLN A 877 -17.24 -33.35 6.54
N ASN A 878 -16.53 -32.33 6.03
CA ASN A 878 -15.40 -32.52 5.14
C ASN A 878 -14.24 -33.29 5.81
N ASP A 879 -13.96 -33.08 7.10
CA ASP A 879 -12.94 -33.83 7.83
C ASP A 879 -13.28 -35.32 7.88
N LYS A 880 -14.55 -35.63 8.17
CA LYS A 880 -15.06 -37.00 8.18
C LYS A 880 -14.98 -37.62 6.78
N LEU A 881 -15.35 -36.89 5.73
CA LEU A 881 -15.23 -37.35 4.34
C LEU A 881 -13.78 -37.62 3.93
N VAL A 882 -12.83 -36.76 4.32
CA VAL A 882 -11.39 -36.98 4.08
C VAL A 882 -10.91 -38.24 4.80
N ARG A 883 -11.36 -38.50 6.04
CA ARG A 883 -11.04 -39.73 6.76
C ARG A 883 -11.64 -40.97 6.08
N LEU A 884 -12.88 -40.90 5.61
CA LEU A 884 -13.52 -41.97 4.83
C LEU A 884 -12.75 -42.26 3.54
N PHE A 885 -12.29 -41.22 2.84
CA PHE A 885 -11.47 -41.35 1.65
C PHE A 885 -10.12 -42.04 1.94
N LEU A 886 -9.46 -41.70 3.04
CA LEU A 886 -8.24 -42.39 3.48
C LEU A 886 -8.49 -43.85 3.87
N GLY A 887 -9.62 -44.13 4.51
CA GLY A 887 -10.09 -45.49 4.79
C GLY A 887 -10.22 -46.29 3.49
N ALA A 888 -10.95 -45.76 2.51
CA ALA A 888 -11.12 -46.37 1.19
C ALA A 888 -9.78 -46.58 0.45
N LEU A 889 -8.84 -45.63 0.52
CA LEU A 889 -7.48 -45.78 -0.01
C LEU A 889 -6.69 -46.92 0.63
N SER A 890 -6.79 -47.05 1.96
CA SER A 890 -6.14 -48.14 2.70
C SER A 890 -6.64 -49.50 2.22
N ARG A 891 -7.95 -49.62 1.99
CA ARG A 891 -8.57 -50.85 1.47
C ARG A 891 -8.15 -51.15 0.04
N TYR A 892 -8.15 -50.14 -0.83
CA TYR A 892 -7.66 -50.30 -2.19
C TYR A 892 -6.22 -50.81 -2.21
N ARG A 893 -5.33 -50.30 -1.33
CA ARG A 893 -3.96 -50.80 -1.19
C ARG A 893 -3.93 -52.29 -0.81
N THR A 894 -4.77 -52.71 0.13
CA THR A 894 -4.86 -54.10 0.57
C THR A 894 -5.38 -55.01 -0.55
N TRP A 895 -6.44 -54.61 -1.26
CA TRP A 895 -7.01 -55.40 -2.36
C TRP A 895 -6.09 -55.45 -3.56
N HIS A 896 -5.41 -54.34 -3.88
CA HIS A 896 -4.36 -54.32 -4.90
C HIS A 896 -3.27 -55.33 -4.55
N ARG A 897 -2.80 -55.37 -3.30
CA ARG A 897 -1.82 -56.37 -2.83
C ARG A 897 -2.31 -57.80 -3.04
N TRP A 898 -3.52 -58.12 -2.60
CA TRP A 898 -4.09 -59.46 -2.76
C TRP A 898 -4.25 -59.83 -4.24
N SER A 899 -4.67 -58.88 -5.08
CA SER A 899 -4.94 -59.13 -6.49
C SER A 899 -3.73 -59.67 -7.27
N TRP A 900 -2.49 -59.31 -6.89
CA TRP A 900 -1.29 -59.86 -7.54
C TRP A 900 -0.68 -61.03 -6.76
N GLN A 901 -0.81 -61.07 -5.42
CA GLN A 901 -0.28 -62.16 -4.59
C GLN A 901 -1.07 -63.46 -4.73
N LEU A 902 -2.30 -63.42 -5.22
CA LEU A 902 -3.10 -64.61 -5.51
C LEU A 902 -2.76 -65.28 -6.86
N GLN A 903 -1.72 -64.81 -7.57
CA GLN A 903 -1.23 -65.44 -8.79
C GLN A 903 -0.44 -66.74 -8.50
N PRO A 904 -0.42 -67.72 -9.43
CA PRO A 904 0.26 -69.01 -9.24
C PRO A 904 1.73 -68.91 -8.79
N LYS A 905 2.45 -67.89 -9.28
CA LYS A 905 3.85 -67.61 -8.94
C LYS A 905 4.11 -67.18 -7.48
N HIS A 906 3.05 -67.02 -6.68
CA HIS A 906 3.07 -66.58 -5.28
C HIS A 906 2.30 -67.53 -4.36
N SER A 907 2.26 -68.82 -4.71
CA SER A 907 1.53 -69.83 -3.93
C SER A 907 2.00 -69.97 -2.48
N ASP A 908 3.25 -69.59 -2.20
CA ASP A 908 3.86 -69.55 -0.87
C ASP A 908 3.10 -68.65 0.13
N CYS A 909 2.39 -67.63 -0.36
CA CYS A 909 1.66 -66.70 0.50
C CYS A 909 0.14 -66.92 0.53
N TRP A 910 -0.39 -67.88 -0.22
CA TRP A 910 -1.84 -68.11 -0.35
C TRP A 910 -2.50 -68.50 0.96
N GLU A 911 -1.88 -69.37 1.75
CA GLU A 911 -2.47 -69.81 3.02
C GLU A 911 -2.64 -68.64 4.02
N ARG A 912 -1.68 -67.70 4.04
CA ARG A 912 -1.82 -66.45 4.81
C ARG A 912 -2.99 -65.62 4.31
N ILE A 913 -3.10 -65.43 3.00
CA ILE A 913 -4.12 -64.57 2.40
C ILE A 913 -5.52 -65.15 2.58
N PHE A 914 -5.71 -66.44 2.29
CA PHE A 914 -6.99 -67.15 2.45
C PHE A 914 -7.41 -67.20 3.92
N LYS A 915 -6.62 -67.86 4.78
CA LYS A 915 -7.06 -68.23 6.13
C LYS A 915 -6.81 -67.15 7.19
N LYS A 916 -5.81 -66.29 7.01
CA LYS A 916 -5.42 -65.29 8.03
C LYS A 916 -5.84 -63.86 7.70
N GLU A 917 -6.06 -63.53 6.43
CA GLU A 917 -6.41 -62.17 6.02
C GLU A 917 -7.86 -62.08 5.54
N ILE A 918 -8.25 -62.81 4.48
CA ILE A 918 -9.58 -62.67 3.84
C ILE A 918 -10.68 -63.37 4.65
N ALA A 919 -10.49 -64.62 5.09
CA ALA A 919 -11.50 -65.34 5.88
C ALA A 919 -11.81 -64.67 7.23
N LYS A 920 -10.87 -63.88 7.76
CA LYS A 920 -11.05 -63.14 9.03
C LYS A 920 -11.82 -61.82 8.87
N ILE A 921 -12.23 -61.46 7.66
CA ILE A 921 -12.91 -60.21 7.37
C ILE A 921 -14.43 -60.47 7.28
N PRO A 922 -15.23 -60.09 8.31
CA PRO A 922 -16.63 -60.50 8.39
C PRO A 922 -17.54 -59.86 7.33
N TYR A 923 -17.13 -58.70 6.79
CA TYR A 923 -17.92 -57.88 5.87
C TYR A 923 -17.84 -58.33 4.39
N PHE A 924 -16.96 -59.28 4.04
CA PHE A 924 -16.91 -59.87 2.69
C PHE A 924 -17.39 -61.32 2.69
N ARG A 925 -18.68 -61.56 3.00
CA ARG A 925 -19.22 -62.93 3.10
C ARG A 925 -18.97 -63.79 1.86
N GLU A 926 -19.01 -63.20 0.67
CA GLU A 926 -18.74 -63.96 -0.56
C GLU A 926 -17.25 -64.23 -0.80
N TRP A 927 -16.36 -63.36 -0.31
CA TRP A 927 -14.92 -63.61 -0.39
C TRP A 927 -14.49 -64.59 0.69
N GLY A 928 -15.07 -64.47 1.90
CA GLY A 928 -14.89 -65.39 3.01
C GLY A 928 -15.27 -66.82 2.62
N LYS A 929 -16.42 -67.02 1.98
CA LYS A 929 -16.82 -68.34 1.44
C LYS A 929 -15.79 -68.94 0.46
N LEU A 930 -15.20 -68.11 -0.41
CA LEU A 930 -14.15 -68.54 -1.33
C LEU A 930 -12.80 -68.76 -0.61
N ALA A 931 -12.53 -68.01 0.46
CA ALA A 931 -11.30 -68.07 1.24
C ALA A 931 -11.29 -69.18 2.30
N GLU A 932 -12.47 -69.68 2.68
CA GLU A 932 -12.68 -70.86 3.55
C GLU A 932 -12.58 -72.18 2.77
N ALA A 933 -12.63 -72.13 1.43
CA ALA A 933 -12.41 -73.28 0.58
C ALA A 933 -10.94 -73.75 0.59
N GLU A 934 -10.69 -74.94 0.04
CA GLU A 934 -9.33 -75.49 -0.04
C GLU A 934 -8.39 -74.56 -0.83
N VAL A 935 -7.14 -74.41 -0.35
CA VAL A 935 -6.15 -73.49 -0.93
C VAL A 935 -5.49 -74.14 -2.17
N ILE A 936 -6.26 -74.22 -3.25
CA ILE A 936 -5.87 -74.79 -4.54
C ILE A 936 -5.87 -73.73 -5.64
N ALA A 937 -5.16 -73.99 -6.75
CA ALA A 937 -4.94 -73.02 -7.82
C ALA A 937 -6.25 -72.49 -8.45
N THR A 938 -7.28 -73.33 -8.59
CA THR A 938 -8.61 -72.96 -9.10
C THR A 938 -9.30 -71.95 -8.19
N ASN A 939 -9.30 -72.18 -6.87
CA ASN A 939 -9.91 -71.27 -5.90
C ASN A 939 -9.11 -69.96 -5.77
N ALA A 940 -7.77 -70.04 -5.82
CA ALA A 940 -6.90 -68.87 -5.85
C ALA A 940 -7.16 -67.98 -7.08
N ALA A 941 -7.33 -68.57 -8.26
CA ALA A 941 -7.68 -67.85 -9.48
C ALA A 941 -9.08 -67.19 -9.40
N ALA A 942 -10.08 -67.90 -8.86
CA ALA A 942 -11.42 -67.37 -8.68
C ALA A 942 -11.45 -66.18 -7.69
N LEU A 943 -10.73 -66.29 -6.57
CA LEU A 943 -10.61 -65.23 -5.58
C LEU A 943 -9.81 -64.04 -6.13
N GLN A 944 -8.74 -64.31 -6.89
CA GLN A 944 -7.92 -63.29 -7.54
C GLN A 944 -8.74 -62.44 -8.50
N ALA A 945 -9.53 -63.07 -9.37
CA ALA A 945 -10.37 -62.38 -10.35
C ALA A 945 -11.39 -61.47 -9.67
N LYS A 946 -12.01 -61.94 -8.58
CA LYS A 946 -12.98 -61.17 -7.80
C LYS A 946 -12.34 -59.97 -7.09
N VAL A 947 -11.22 -60.19 -6.39
CA VAL A 947 -10.49 -59.12 -5.70
C VAL A 947 -9.96 -58.08 -6.68
N ALA A 948 -9.45 -58.51 -7.84
CA ALA A 948 -8.98 -57.60 -8.89
C ALA A 948 -10.11 -56.75 -9.48
N LYS A 949 -11.29 -57.34 -9.70
CA LYS A 949 -12.48 -56.62 -10.19
C LYS A 949 -12.92 -55.55 -9.19
N GLU A 950 -13.13 -55.91 -7.93
CA GLU A 950 -13.58 -54.96 -6.90
C GLU A 950 -12.52 -53.91 -6.56
N ALA A 951 -11.22 -54.24 -6.67
CA ALA A 951 -10.15 -53.25 -6.58
C ALA A 951 -10.23 -52.20 -7.71
N ASN A 952 -10.53 -52.62 -8.94
CA ASN A 952 -10.73 -51.70 -10.06
C ASN A 952 -11.98 -50.83 -9.89
N GLU A 953 -13.09 -51.39 -9.40
CA GLU A 953 -14.30 -50.62 -9.11
C GLU A 953 -14.05 -49.58 -8.01
N LEU A 954 -13.36 -49.96 -6.92
CA LEU A 954 -13.01 -49.03 -5.86
C LEU A 954 -12.04 -47.94 -6.34
N ARG A 955 -11.10 -48.28 -7.22
CA ARG A 955 -10.22 -47.30 -7.87
C ARG A 955 -11.01 -46.23 -8.62
N GLN A 956 -11.99 -46.63 -9.46
CA GLN A 956 -12.83 -45.67 -10.19
C GLN A 956 -13.63 -44.77 -9.26
N ARG A 957 -14.18 -45.33 -8.16
CA ARG A 957 -14.89 -44.54 -7.13
C ARG A 957 -13.96 -43.54 -6.44
N LEU A 958 -12.72 -43.93 -6.12
CA LEU A 958 -11.72 -43.04 -5.52
C LEU A 958 -11.33 -41.89 -6.46
N GLU A 959 -11.20 -42.16 -7.78
CA GLU A 959 -10.94 -41.12 -8.79
C GLU A 959 -12.07 -40.10 -8.86
N GLN A 960 -13.33 -40.54 -8.93
CA GLN A 960 -14.50 -39.64 -8.92
C GLN A 960 -14.67 -38.88 -7.59
N ALA A 961 -14.41 -39.55 -6.47
CA ALA A 961 -14.53 -38.95 -5.15
C ALA A 961 -13.50 -37.85 -4.91
N VAL A 962 -12.29 -37.96 -5.48
CA VAL A 962 -11.22 -36.97 -5.26
C VAL A 962 -11.59 -35.59 -5.82
N GLU A 963 -12.27 -35.54 -6.97
CA GLU A 963 -12.70 -34.27 -7.59
C GLU A 963 -13.80 -33.59 -6.77
N ARG A 964 -14.83 -34.35 -6.37
CA ARG A 964 -15.92 -33.84 -5.52
C ARG A 964 -15.39 -33.38 -4.16
N LEU A 965 -14.55 -34.20 -3.53
CA LEU A 965 -13.93 -33.86 -2.26
C LEU A 965 -13.01 -32.63 -2.39
N ALA A 966 -12.28 -32.49 -3.49
CA ALA A 966 -11.47 -31.30 -3.75
C ALA A 966 -12.31 -30.04 -3.93
N ASN A 967 -13.46 -30.13 -4.61
CA ASN A 967 -14.37 -28.99 -4.75
C ASN A 967 -15.00 -28.59 -3.41
N ARG A 968 -15.25 -29.54 -2.49
CA ARG A 968 -15.72 -29.25 -1.12
C ARG A 968 -14.62 -28.72 -0.20
N VAL A 969 -13.44 -29.36 -0.22
CA VAL A 969 -12.31 -29.08 0.69
C VAL A 969 -11.48 -27.91 0.20
N VAL A 970 -11.31 -27.69 -1.10
CA VAL A 970 -10.53 -26.57 -1.66
C VAL A 970 -11.36 -25.83 -2.72
N PRO A 971 -12.49 -25.21 -2.35
CA PRO A 971 -13.40 -24.63 -3.31
C PRO A 971 -12.75 -23.50 -4.10
N LEU A 972 -12.70 -23.67 -5.42
CA LEU A 972 -12.20 -22.66 -6.35
C LEU A 972 -13.29 -21.61 -6.61
N ARG A 973 -12.87 -20.35 -6.79
CA ARG A 973 -13.84 -19.24 -6.96
C ARG A 973 -14.59 -19.34 -8.29
N ASP A 974 -13.85 -19.66 -9.34
CA ASP A 974 -14.26 -19.45 -10.74
C ASP A 974 -14.09 -20.70 -11.60
N ASN A 975 -13.52 -21.78 -11.06
CA ASN A 975 -13.22 -23.04 -11.74
C ASN A 975 -13.68 -24.22 -10.87
N THR A 976 -13.54 -25.43 -11.40
CA THR A 976 -13.66 -26.71 -10.66
C THR A 976 -12.35 -27.50 -10.75
N TRP A 977 -12.16 -28.45 -9.85
CA TRP A 977 -11.03 -29.39 -9.91
C TRP A 977 -11.30 -30.53 -10.88
N ARG A 978 -10.28 -30.94 -11.64
CA ARG A 978 -10.28 -32.14 -12.48
C ARG A 978 -9.09 -33.02 -12.15
N TRP A 979 -9.29 -34.33 -12.13
CA TRP A 979 -8.25 -35.33 -11.98
C TRP A 979 -7.79 -35.81 -13.35
N ILE A 980 -6.60 -35.38 -13.78
CA ILE A 980 -6.10 -35.60 -15.14
C ILE A 980 -4.79 -36.36 -15.14
N ALA A 981 -4.54 -37.14 -16.21
CA ALA A 981 -3.23 -37.71 -16.46
C ALA A 981 -2.21 -36.60 -16.74
N PHE A 982 -0.99 -36.76 -16.21
CA PHE A 982 0.09 -35.77 -16.26
C PHE A 982 1.43 -36.46 -16.56
N GLY A 983 1.55 -36.97 -17.78
CA GLY A 983 2.75 -37.64 -18.26
C GLY A 983 3.07 -38.93 -17.50
N THR A 984 4.35 -39.29 -17.48
CA THR A 984 4.87 -40.51 -16.87
C THR A 984 6.07 -40.21 -15.97
N ASP A 985 6.31 -41.06 -14.98
CA ASP A 985 7.56 -41.02 -14.22
C ASP A 985 8.76 -41.53 -15.06
N PRO A 986 10.02 -41.40 -14.58
CA PRO A 986 11.19 -41.87 -15.32
C PRO A 986 11.19 -43.38 -15.66
N ARG A 987 10.27 -44.16 -15.08
CA ARG A 987 10.08 -45.59 -15.35
C ARG A 987 8.88 -45.86 -16.26
N GLY A 988 8.31 -44.82 -16.88
CA GLY A 988 7.17 -44.92 -17.79
C GLY A 988 5.82 -45.13 -17.09
N LYS A 989 5.73 -45.02 -15.75
CA LYS A 989 4.46 -45.23 -15.03
C LYS A 989 3.59 -43.98 -15.07
N PRO A 990 2.25 -44.11 -15.21
CA PRO A 990 1.36 -42.97 -15.36
C PRO A 990 1.35 -42.10 -14.10
N LEU A 991 1.49 -40.79 -14.28
CA LEU A 991 1.31 -39.80 -13.24
C LEU A 991 -0.02 -39.08 -13.44
N HIS A 992 -0.65 -38.68 -12.34
CA HIS A 992 -1.89 -37.91 -12.36
C HIS A 992 -1.71 -36.62 -11.57
N GLN A 993 -2.50 -35.60 -11.88
CA GLN A 993 -2.54 -34.35 -11.13
C GLN A 993 -3.97 -33.85 -10.97
N LEU A 994 -4.21 -33.14 -9.87
CA LEU A 994 -5.45 -32.41 -9.65
C LEU A 994 -5.29 -30.99 -10.23
N ALA A 995 -5.93 -30.72 -11.37
CA ALA A 995 -5.83 -29.47 -12.09
C ALA A 995 -7.01 -28.53 -11.77
N ALA A 996 -6.72 -27.24 -11.60
CA ALA A 996 -7.67 -26.19 -11.23
C ALA A 996 -8.30 -25.48 -12.43
N ASP A 997 -8.63 -26.21 -13.50
CA ASP A 997 -9.00 -25.66 -14.81
C ASP A 997 -10.36 -26.14 -15.33
N GLY A 998 -11.16 -26.82 -14.49
CA GLY A 998 -12.50 -27.25 -14.87
C GLY A 998 -13.49 -26.10 -15.00
N GLU A 999 -14.54 -26.31 -15.80
CA GLU A 999 -15.63 -25.35 -15.96
C GLU A 999 -16.53 -25.32 -14.73
N LYS A 1000 -16.93 -24.11 -14.34
CA LYS A 1000 -17.83 -23.88 -13.22
C LYS A 1000 -19.27 -23.90 -13.73
N GLN A 1001 -20.07 -24.87 -13.29
CA GLN A 1001 -21.52 -24.85 -13.52
C GLN A 1001 -22.17 -23.72 -12.70
N GLU A 1002 -23.09 -22.99 -13.31
CA GLU A 1002 -23.71 -21.77 -12.76
C GLU A 1002 -24.70 -22.02 -11.63
N GLU A 1003 -25.00 -23.29 -11.31
CA GLU A 1003 -26.19 -23.67 -10.55
C GLU A 1003 -26.18 -23.24 -9.08
N ARG A 1004 -25.00 -22.98 -8.47
CA ARG A 1004 -24.95 -22.59 -7.04
C ARG A 1004 -23.80 -21.65 -6.67
N PRO A 1005 -24.09 -20.43 -6.16
CA PRO A 1005 -23.07 -19.52 -5.66
C PRO A 1005 -22.49 -20.03 -4.33
N TRP A 1006 -21.21 -20.40 -4.34
CA TRP A 1006 -20.48 -20.84 -3.14
C TRP A 1006 -20.63 -19.86 -1.97
N LEU A 1007 -21.11 -20.36 -0.83
CA LEU A 1007 -21.33 -19.58 0.38
C LEU A 1007 -19.99 -19.19 1.04
N ARG A 1008 -19.87 -17.90 1.41
CA ARG A 1008 -18.68 -17.37 2.11
C ARG A 1008 -18.58 -17.99 3.50
N GLY A 1009 -17.35 -18.30 3.93
CA GLY A 1009 -17.05 -19.02 5.19
C GLY A 1009 -16.09 -20.22 5.03
N GLN A 1010 -15.81 -20.65 3.79
CA GLN A 1010 -14.93 -21.80 3.49
C GLN A 1010 -13.42 -21.49 3.45
N ARG A 1011 -13.03 -20.21 3.60
CA ARG A 1011 -11.67 -19.71 3.29
C ARG A 1011 -10.85 -19.24 4.50
N GLY A 1012 -11.40 -19.29 5.71
CA GLY A 1012 -10.61 -19.07 6.92
C GLY A 1012 -9.61 -20.21 7.10
N LEU A 1013 -8.32 -19.91 7.36
CA LEU A 1013 -7.38 -20.92 7.83
C LEU A 1013 -7.42 -20.95 9.35
N SER A 1014 -8.06 -21.99 9.90
CA SER A 1014 -7.78 -22.47 11.24
C SER A 1014 -6.66 -23.54 11.17
N LEU A 1015 -6.04 -23.85 12.32
CA LEU A 1015 -5.11 -24.99 12.41
C LEU A 1015 -5.79 -26.29 11.96
N ASN A 1016 -7.03 -26.54 12.40
CA ASN A 1016 -7.82 -27.70 11.97
C ASN A 1016 -8.00 -27.74 10.44
N ARG A 1017 -8.17 -26.57 9.79
CA ARG A 1017 -8.29 -26.48 8.34
C ARG A 1017 -6.97 -26.75 7.62
N ILE A 1018 -5.84 -26.30 8.18
CA ILE A 1018 -4.51 -26.61 7.64
C ILE A 1018 -4.26 -28.12 7.72
N GLU A 1019 -4.58 -28.71 8.87
CA GLU A 1019 -4.48 -30.15 9.09
C GLU A 1019 -5.38 -30.92 8.09
N GLN A 1020 -6.62 -30.52 7.91
CA GLN A 1020 -7.53 -31.07 6.90
C GLN A 1020 -6.93 -31.04 5.49
N LEU A 1021 -6.36 -29.89 5.08
CA LEU A 1021 -5.73 -29.72 3.77
C LEU A 1021 -4.49 -30.61 3.60
N GLU A 1022 -3.66 -30.72 4.63
CA GLU A 1022 -2.45 -31.56 4.60
C GLU A 1022 -2.81 -33.06 4.59
N ILE A 1023 -3.81 -33.47 5.38
CA ILE A 1023 -4.36 -34.84 5.36
C ILE A 1023 -4.92 -35.16 3.96
N PHE A 1024 -5.70 -34.26 3.38
CA PHE A 1024 -6.25 -34.43 2.04
C PHE A 1024 -5.15 -34.52 0.97
N ARG A 1025 -4.14 -33.64 1.04
CA ARG A 1025 -2.95 -33.68 0.15
C ARG A 1025 -2.22 -35.02 0.23
N ARG A 1026 -2.00 -35.55 1.44
CA ARG A 1026 -1.39 -36.89 1.63
C ARG A 1026 -2.22 -37.98 0.99
N GLY A 1027 -3.55 -37.88 1.10
CA GLY A 1027 -4.50 -38.78 0.43
C GLY A 1027 -4.32 -38.77 -1.09
N ILE A 1028 -4.29 -37.59 -1.72
CA ILE A 1028 -4.08 -37.44 -3.17
C ILE A 1028 -2.74 -38.04 -3.61
N LEU A 1029 -1.65 -37.76 -2.88
CA LEU A 1029 -0.34 -38.30 -3.19
C LEU A 1029 -0.30 -39.83 -3.06
N SER A 1030 -1.01 -40.39 -2.08
CA SER A 1030 -1.16 -41.84 -1.92
C SER A 1030 -1.97 -42.47 -3.06
N LEU A 1031 -3.08 -41.83 -3.47
CA LEU A 1031 -3.86 -42.28 -4.63
C LEU A 1031 -2.99 -42.30 -5.89
N ASN A 1032 -2.28 -41.21 -6.17
CA ASN A 1032 -1.39 -41.09 -7.34
C ASN A 1032 -0.31 -42.19 -7.33
N ARG A 1033 0.32 -42.48 -6.18
CA ARG A 1033 1.29 -43.58 -6.06
C ARG A 1033 0.66 -44.94 -6.36
N LEU A 1034 -0.54 -45.22 -5.85
CA LEU A 1034 -1.21 -46.50 -6.09
C LEU A 1034 -1.67 -46.66 -7.54
N MET A 1035 -2.06 -45.58 -8.20
CA MET A 1035 -2.48 -45.58 -9.61
C MET A 1035 -1.35 -45.82 -10.62
N ARG A 1036 -0.08 -45.76 -10.19
CA ARG A 1036 1.08 -46.16 -11.01
C ARG A 1036 1.12 -47.65 -11.32
N HIS A 1037 0.32 -48.45 -10.61
CA HIS A 1037 0.33 -49.90 -10.70
C HIS A 1037 -1.02 -50.41 -11.22
N GLN A 1038 -0.98 -51.42 -12.09
CA GLN A 1038 -2.18 -52.10 -12.56
C GLN A 1038 -2.65 -53.12 -11.51
N SER A 1039 -3.96 -53.25 -11.31
CA SER A 1039 -4.53 -54.30 -10.47
C SER A 1039 -4.17 -55.68 -11.02
N GLY A 1040 -3.82 -56.61 -10.14
CA GLY A 1040 -3.33 -57.93 -10.54
C GLY A 1040 -1.84 -57.98 -10.87
N VAL A 1041 -1.13 -56.84 -10.97
CA VAL A 1041 0.30 -56.80 -11.29
C VAL A 1041 1.09 -56.34 -10.07
N LYS A 1042 2.24 -56.99 -9.83
CA LYS A 1042 3.15 -56.62 -8.73
C LYS A 1042 3.67 -55.19 -8.95
N PRO A 1043 3.61 -54.31 -7.92
CA PRO A 1043 4.03 -52.91 -8.02
C PRO A 1043 5.41 -52.66 -8.61
#